data_AF-A0A2S9YL83-F1
#
_entry.id   AF-A0A2S9YL83-F1
#
_cell.length_a   1.000
_cell.length_b   1.000
_cell.length_c   1.000
_cell.angle_alpha   90.00
_cell.angle_beta   90.00
_cell.angle_gamma   90.00
#
_symmetry.space_group_name_H-M   'P 1'
#
loop_
_entity.id
_entity.type
_entity.pdbx_description
1 polymer ?
#
loop_
_entity_poly.entity_id
_entity_poly.type
_entity_poly.pdbx_seq_one_letter_code
_entity_poly.pdbx_strand_id
1 'polypeptide(L)'
;MSGQELALSVHGFVVKGLLLLAGDNATRSFELLETGPGVHVLVGGHRPFHLLVTEALDDEGRGRLRELVGHRVMVRFGERPPLRRRIAAVGGAGLEQVTPEALDLTAGLYGAAPLWLHADGTLASTEQGAAPRGLDALATMVSAARWISSRRTSSFERLFPASAFHPDEPERTERLDLDQGRALLDQLGDVLEAARVGREAATASTVEAAQLRSAALTVLSHLCATVTKDPQFRPVADAAAAKIFELIAAEQGPGSRPELRAHAINLLSLRGPALSEADRARAQALLRGMIRPAPPYDEYTGRWRFAVASAFAFNEGERDAFVEHHGFKKIPTPEGAPAAPRGRRYEVLESPFPGPDGEPFLVFTRAASPRDENQEMATPFFAGLLISRHAQLGAHDMTSSRIPATQAGYKLMMNAQCAGLTTRFAISRMFPEADIYSSWDSTYFRTNRDRKVVDSEGVDCFVALLQGLSARESFAEIDRRIGLAQWARPLNKIPGFVQFIGPAHPQVVARYEDINHDGKADYYDGFLDFTLVEIAEDARAGATPKDPGVAASQISGAAARGLGWAAGSLNRVTQYSELWDELPDQAERSHAFRAAGFFSPTEPPRDVDGAPLEELGRMPAVVRLIADPTAEGGVAADVMFNAWLSHAPQELKRLLCAAEAFWRAIDAKLLRAAPLDTHAGRRGALLLILAGLLEYPADQNRVDALWRAALAMLRMPPISRSLVRRCINKEDHDASNYYGSRRGIAELMGAGDEPGRLAKSDPVAHAILVSDDEDIGRAAPLELTADPPPSPAAPAGGRTK
;
A
#
# COMPACT_ATOMS: atom_id res chain seq x y z
N MET A 1 -21.99 -11.21 36.28
CA MET A 1 -23.14 -12.06 35.94
C MET A 1 -23.96 -11.49 34.77
N SER A 2 -23.65 -10.30 34.24
CA SER A 2 -24.20 -9.87 32.95
C SER A 2 -23.74 -10.82 31.84
N GLY A 3 -24.59 -11.07 30.84
CA GLY A 3 -24.26 -11.94 29.70
C GLY A 3 -24.67 -13.41 29.82
N GLN A 4 -25.26 -13.83 30.93
CA GLN A 4 -25.70 -15.22 31.10
C GLN A 4 -27.02 -15.48 30.37
N GLU A 5 -27.07 -16.50 29.51
CA GLU A 5 -28.30 -17.00 28.89
C GLU A 5 -29.26 -17.60 29.92
N LEU A 6 -30.55 -17.36 29.71
CA LEU A 6 -31.63 -17.85 30.54
C LEU A 6 -32.90 -18.14 29.73
N ALA A 7 -33.76 -18.96 30.31
CA ALA A 7 -35.09 -19.23 29.78
C ALA A 7 -36.15 -18.82 30.81
N LEU A 8 -37.11 -18.00 30.38
CA LEU A 8 -38.32 -17.68 31.11
C LEU A 8 -39.43 -18.62 30.62
N SER A 9 -40.09 -19.33 31.53
CA SER A 9 -41.15 -20.27 31.17
C SER A 9 -42.40 -20.12 32.02
N VAL A 10 -43.57 -20.16 31.37
CA VAL A 10 -44.89 -20.08 32.01
C VAL A 10 -45.96 -20.69 31.10
N HIS A 11 -46.74 -21.65 31.61
CA HIS A 11 -47.84 -22.29 30.87
C HIS A 11 -47.49 -22.77 29.44
N GLY A 12 -46.30 -23.34 29.24
CA GLY A 12 -45.83 -23.82 27.93
C GLY A 12 -45.25 -22.74 27.00
N PHE A 13 -45.35 -21.46 27.36
CA PHE A 13 -44.64 -20.37 26.70
C PHE A 13 -43.23 -20.28 27.27
N VAL A 14 -42.21 -20.39 26.40
CA VAL A 14 -40.80 -20.35 26.78
C VAL A 14 -40.13 -19.26 25.96
N VAL A 15 -39.47 -18.33 26.64
CA VAL A 15 -38.74 -17.22 26.02
C VAL A 15 -37.27 -17.25 26.42
N LYS A 16 -36.38 -17.19 25.43
CA LYS A 16 -34.93 -17.09 25.67
C LYS A 16 -34.48 -15.64 25.81
N GLY A 17 -33.58 -15.40 26.75
CA GLY A 17 -33.01 -14.09 26.95
C GLY A 17 -31.63 -14.10 27.58
N LEU A 18 -31.10 -12.91 27.78
CA LEU A 18 -29.80 -12.63 28.36
C LEU A 18 -29.98 -11.77 29.61
N LEU A 19 -29.33 -12.15 30.71
CA LEU A 19 -29.34 -11.35 31.93
C LEU A 19 -28.47 -10.10 31.72
N LEU A 20 -29.08 -8.92 31.73
CA LEU A 20 -28.37 -7.65 31.70
C LEU A 20 -27.85 -7.29 33.08
N LEU A 21 -28.74 -7.18 34.07
CA LEU A 21 -28.41 -6.79 35.44
C LEU A 21 -29.27 -7.51 36.49
N ALA A 22 -28.74 -7.63 37.71
CA ALA A 22 -29.39 -8.31 38.84
C ALA A 22 -29.19 -7.54 40.15
N GLY A 23 -30.16 -7.62 41.07
CA GLY A 23 -30.13 -6.90 42.34
C GLY A 23 -30.58 -5.45 42.18
N ASP A 24 -30.16 -4.59 43.11
CA ASP A 24 -30.73 -3.24 43.30
C ASP A 24 -30.64 -2.34 42.05
N ASN A 25 -29.71 -2.61 41.14
CA ASN A 25 -29.55 -1.87 39.88
C ASN A 25 -30.42 -2.38 38.71
N ALA A 26 -31.10 -3.52 38.84
CA ALA A 26 -31.88 -4.11 37.76
C ALA A 26 -33.07 -3.23 37.34
N THR A 27 -33.79 -2.66 38.32
CA THR A 27 -34.94 -1.79 38.05
C THR A 27 -34.51 -0.52 37.31
N ARG A 28 -33.47 0.17 37.79
CA ARG A 28 -32.93 1.38 37.14
C ARG A 28 -32.44 1.08 35.71
N SER A 29 -31.83 -0.08 35.50
CA SER A 29 -31.40 -0.50 34.17
C SER A 29 -32.56 -0.79 33.23
N PHE A 30 -33.66 -1.32 33.74
CA PHE A 30 -34.87 -1.54 32.95
C PHE A 30 -35.51 -0.19 32.59
N GLU A 31 -35.70 0.71 33.54
CA GLU A 31 -36.30 2.04 33.31
C GLU A 31 -35.55 2.84 32.23
N LEU A 32 -34.21 2.74 32.18
CA LEU A 32 -33.40 3.39 31.15
C LEU A 32 -33.60 2.82 29.74
N LEU A 33 -34.01 1.57 29.63
CA LEU A 33 -34.10 0.82 28.36
C LEU A 33 -35.53 0.38 28.03
N GLU A 34 -36.52 0.79 28.82
CA GLU A 34 -37.93 0.44 28.65
C GLU A 34 -38.50 0.98 27.33
N THR A 35 -37.90 2.02 26.75
CA THR A 35 -38.25 2.55 25.42
C THR A 35 -37.15 2.30 24.38
N GLY A 36 -36.13 1.51 24.72
CA GLY A 36 -34.98 1.22 23.86
C GLY A 36 -35.22 0.09 22.85
N PRO A 37 -34.24 -0.19 21.98
CA PRO A 37 -34.31 -1.28 21.01
C PRO A 37 -34.30 -2.66 21.67
N GLY A 38 -35.05 -3.62 21.12
CA GLY A 38 -35.20 -4.97 21.68
C GLY A 38 -36.43 -5.14 22.58
N VAL A 39 -36.60 -6.32 23.18
CA VAL A 39 -37.66 -6.58 24.17
C VAL A 39 -37.03 -6.82 25.54
N HIS A 40 -37.35 -5.94 26.48
CA HIS A 40 -36.81 -5.93 27.83
C HIS A 40 -37.82 -6.46 28.83
N VAL A 41 -37.38 -7.28 29.79
CA VAL A 41 -38.24 -7.85 30.84
C VAL A 41 -37.61 -7.61 32.21
N LEU A 42 -38.36 -6.95 33.10
CA LEU A 42 -38.02 -6.85 34.52
C LEU A 42 -38.72 -7.97 35.29
N VAL A 43 -37.95 -8.78 35.97
CA VAL A 43 -38.43 -9.86 36.83
C VAL A 43 -38.19 -9.48 38.29
N GLY A 44 -39.27 -9.34 39.06
CA GLY A 44 -39.26 -8.89 40.45
C GLY A 44 -39.07 -9.99 41.51
N GLY A 45 -38.72 -9.57 42.72
CA GLY A 45 -38.49 -10.41 43.91
C GLY A 45 -37.48 -9.76 44.87
N HIS A 46 -37.06 -10.47 45.93
CA HIS A 46 -36.02 -10.00 46.88
C HIS A 46 -34.70 -9.62 46.16
N ARG A 47 -34.46 -10.17 44.97
CA ARG A 47 -33.38 -9.76 44.07
C ARG A 47 -33.96 -9.67 42.64
N PRO A 48 -34.21 -8.46 42.10
CA PRO A 48 -34.78 -8.32 40.77
C PRO A 48 -33.75 -8.62 39.66
N PHE A 49 -34.25 -8.92 38.46
CA PHE A 49 -33.44 -9.21 37.27
C PHE A 49 -33.97 -8.42 36.07
N HIS A 50 -33.06 -7.80 35.32
CA HIS A 50 -33.35 -7.18 34.04
C HIS A 50 -32.83 -8.07 32.91
N LEU A 51 -33.72 -8.47 32.01
CA LEU A 51 -33.47 -9.43 30.95
C LEU A 51 -33.70 -8.77 29.58
N LEU A 52 -32.86 -9.11 28.60
CA LEU A 52 -33.09 -8.82 27.19
C LEU A 52 -33.54 -10.11 26.50
N VAL A 53 -34.69 -10.11 25.83
CA VAL A 53 -35.14 -11.24 25.01
C VAL A 53 -34.28 -11.28 23.74
N THR A 54 -33.72 -12.45 23.46
CA THR A 54 -32.78 -12.65 22.34
C THR A 54 -33.40 -13.36 21.15
N GLU A 55 -34.61 -13.91 21.30
CA GLU A 55 -35.38 -14.46 20.19
C GLU A 55 -36.27 -13.40 19.56
N ALA A 56 -36.47 -13.49 18.23
CA ALA A 56 -37.39 -12.62 17.53
C ALA A 56 -38.83 -12.98 17.96
N LEU A 57 -39.49 -12.05 18.66
CA LEU A 57 -40.90 -12.15 18.99
C LEU A 57 -41.71 -11.31 18.00
N ASP A 58 -42.71 -11.93 17.39
CA ASP A 58 -43.74 -11.23 16.61
C ASP A 58 -44.68 -10.41 17.52
N ASP A 59 -45.60 -9.66 16.93
CA ASP A 59 -46.56 -8.83 17.69
C ASP A 59 -47.41 -9.65 18.68
N GLU A 60 -47.77 -10.88 18.31
CA GLU A 60 -48.53 -11.80 19.16
C GLU A 60 -47.68 -12.25 20.36
N GLY A 61 -46.43 -12.66 20.15
CA GLY A 61 -45.49 -13.05 21.19
C GLY A 61 -45.16 -11.90 22.15
N ARG A 62 -45.01 -10.67 21.62
CA ARG A 62 -44.85 -9.46 22.43
C ARG A 62 -46.10 -9.14 23.25
N GLY A 63 -47.28 -9.27 22.66
CA GLY A 63 -48.56 -9.12 23.34
C GLY A 63 -48.69 -10.10 24.51
N ARG A 64 -48.41 -11.38 24.26
CA ARG A 64 -48.46 -12.44 25.26
C ARG A 64 -47.48 -12.22 26.40
N LEU A 65 -46.28 -11.71 26.13
CA LEU A 65 -45.30 -11.40 27.17
C LEU A 65 -45.76 -10.24 28.07
N ARG A 66 -46.43 -9.22 27.51
CA ARG A 66 -47.02 -8.11 28.27
C ARG A 66 -48.20 -8.56 29.14
N GLU A 67 -49.04 -9.48 28.66
CA GLU A 67 -50.13 -10.08 29.45
C GLU A 67 -49.62 -10.85 30.68
N LEU A 68 -48.37 -11.34 30.63
CA LEU A 68 -47.74 -12.06 31.73
C LEU A 68 -47.16 -11.14 32.83
N VAL A 69 -47.25 -9.81 32.67
CA VAL A 69 -46.93 -8.88 33.77
C VAL A 69 -47.81 -9.19 34.98
N GLY A 70 -47.21 -9.26 36.17
CA GLY A 70 -47.88 -9.67 37.40
C GLY A 70 -47.99 -11.20 37.60
N HIS A 71 -47.76 -12.02 36.57
CA HIS A 71 -47.83 -13.47 36.67
C HIS A 71 -46.52 -14.08 37.20
N ARG A 72 -46.63 -15.27 37.82
CA ARG A 72 -45.47 -16.04 38.29
C ARG A 72 -44.89 -16.85 37.14
N VAL A 73 -43.60 -16.65 36.89
CA VAL A 73 -42.83 -17.31 35.85
C VAL A 73 -41.67 -18.09 36.46
N MET A 74 -41.16 -19.05 35.72
CA MET A 74 -40.01 -19.85 36.09
C MET A 74 -38.79 -19.39 35.28
N VAL A 75 -37.77 -18.87 35.95
CA VAL A 75 -36.54 -18.36 35.32
C VAL A 75 -35.41 -19.36 35.55
N ARG A 76 -34.89 -19.94 34.48
CA ARG A 76 -33.77 -20.91 34.53
C ARG A 76 -32.49 -20.24 34.03
N PHE A 77 -31.42 -20.32 34.83
CA PHE A 77 -30.11 -19.76 34.52
C PHE A 77 -29.13 -20.90 34.18
N GLY A 78 -28.98 -21.24 32.90
CA GLY A 78 -28.22 -22.42 32.46
C GLY A 78 -28.67 -23.70 33.19
N GLU A 79 -27.72 -24.44 33.76
CA GLU A 79 -27.98 -25.69 34.50
C GLU A 79 -28.45 -25.49 35.96
N ARG A 80 -28.60 -24.25 36.44
CA ARG A 80 -28.99 -23.98 37.83
C ARG A 80 -30.46 -24.33 38.09
N PRO A 81 -30.81 -24.65 39.36
CA PRO A 81 -32.21 -24.83 39.75
C PRO A 81 -33.05 -23.61 39.35
N PRO A 82 -34.23 -23.81 38.76
CA PRO A 82 -35.01 -22.71 38.24
C PRO A 82 -35.66 -21.91 39.37
N LEU A 83 -35.70 -20.59 39.22
CA LEU A 83 -36.21 -19.65 40.21
C LEU A 83 -37.64 -19.21 39.85
N ARG A 84 -38.56 -19.38 40.79
CA ARG A 84 -39.91 -18.83 40.67
C ARG A 84 -39.88 -17.34 40.98
N ARG A 85 -40.31 -16.52 40.02
CA ARG A 85 -40.33 -15.05 40.13
C ARG A 85 -41.60 -14.49 39.49
N ARG A 86 -41.82 -13.18 39.62
CA ARG A 86 -42.96 -12.48 39.00
C ARG A 86 -42.43 -11.49 37.96
N ILE A 87 -43.04 -11.43 36.77
CA ILE A 87 -42.72 -10.36 35.83
C ILE A 87 -43.27 -9.06 36.41
N ALA A 88 -42.40 -8.08 36.59
CA ALA A 88 -42.74 -6.76 37.12
C ALA A 88 -43.09 -5.79 35.99
N ALA A 89 -42.37 -5.83 34.86
CA ALA A 89 -42.62 -4.98 33.71
C ALA A 89 -42.02 -5.59 32.43
N VAL A 90 -42.52 -5.17 31.27
CA VAL A 90 -42.03 -5.53 29.94
C VAL A 90 -42.01 -4.26 29.09
N GLY A 91 -40.88 -3.98 28.46
CA GLY A 91 -40.64 -2.77 27.66
C GLY A 91 -39.86 -3.05 26.38
N GLY A 92 -39.53 -2.00 25.65
CA GLY A 92 -38.74 -1.98 24.43
C GLY A 92 -39.58 -1.98 23.15
N ALA A 93 -39.00 -1.45 22.07
CA ALA A 93 -39.64 -1.32 20.75
C ALA A 93 -39.68 -2.66 19.96
N GLY A 94 -39.06 -3.71 20.48
CA GLY A 94 -38.78 -4.97 19.77
C GLY A 94 -37.57 -4.87 18.85
N LEU A 95 -37.25 -6.00 18.22
CA LEU A 95 -36.27 -6.04 17.13
C LEU A 95 -37.04 -5.69 15.85
N GLU A 96 -36.93 -4.44 15.37
CA GLU A 96 -37.33 -4.16 13.99
C GLU A 96 -36.49 -5.06 13.06
N GLN A 97 -37.15 -5.82 12.20
CA GLN A 97 -36.49 -6.32 11.00
C GLN A 97 -36.21 -5.11 10.11
N VAL A 98 -35.06 -4.47 10.34
CA VAL A 98 -34.50 -3.53 9.39
C VAL A 98 -34.13 -4.36 8.16
N THR A 99 -34.92 -4.28 7.09
CA THR A 99 -34.46 -4.69 5.77
C THR A 99 -33.21 -3.88 5.48
N PRO A 100 -32.03 -4.50 5.31
CA PRO A 100 -30.81 -3.73 5.08
C PRO A 100 -30.97 -2.96 3.78
N GLU A 101 -30.95 -1.62 3.86
CA GLU A 101 -30.88 -0.77 2.68
C GLU A 101 -29.49 -0.92 2.03
N ALA A 102 -29.39 -0.62 0.73
CA ALA A 102 -28.11 -0.60 0.05
C ALA A 102 -27.15 0.39 0.74
N LEU A 103 -25.91 -0.04 0.93
CA LEU A 103 -24.92 0.68 1.71
C LEU A 103 -23.83 1.24 0.80
N ASP A 104 -23.66 2.57 0.80
CA ASP A 104 -22.55 3.22 0.11
C ASP A 104 -21.24 2.93 0.84
N LEU A 105 -20.44 2.01 0.28
CA LEU A 105 -19.13 1.63 0.81
C LEU A 105 -18.09 2.75 0.62
N THR A 106 -18.38 3.69 -0.27
CA THR A 106 -17.54 4.85 -0.57
C THR A 106 -18.03 6.14 0.10
N ALA A 107 -19.01 6.05 1.00
CA ALA A 107 -19.46 7.18 1.79
C ALA A 107 -18.29 7.85 2.53
N GLY A 108 -18.15 9.17 2.37
CA GLY A 108 -17.03 9.95 2.93
C GLY A 108 -15.72 9.85 2.13
N LEU A 109 -15.65 9.05 1.07
CA LEU A 109 -14.47 8.91 0.20
C LEU A 109 -14.56 9.86 -1.00
N TYR A 110 -14.04 11.06 -0.84
CA TYR A 110 -14.12 12.07 -1.90
C TYR A 110 -13.42 11.60 -3.19
N GLY A 111 -14.16 11.57 -4.30
CA GLY A 111 -13.65 11.22 -5.62
C GLY A 111 -13.44 9.72 -5.86
N ALA A 112 -13.86 8.86 -4.93
CA ALA A 112 -13.89 7.42 -5.16
C ALA A 112 -14.94 7.06 -6.23
N ALA A 113 -14.64 6.02 -7.01
CA ALA A 113 -15.64 5.45 -7.91
C ALA A 113 -16.78 4.85 -7.08
N PRO A 114 -18.06 5.11 -7.43
CA PRO A 114 -19.20 4.64 -6.63
C PRO A 114 -19.16 3.13 -6.39
N LEU A 115 -19.37 2.72 -5.14
CA LEU A 115 -19.44 1.32 -4.75
C LEU A 115 -20.50 1.12 -3.68
N TRP A 116 -21.46 0.25 -3.97
CA TRP A 116 -22.59 -0.07 -3.12
C TRP A 116 -22.59 -1.54 -2.76
N LEU A 117 -22.86 -1.85 -1.50
CA LEU A 117 -23.23 -3.18 -1.02
C LEU A 117 -24.75 -3.26 -0.97
N HIS A 118 -25.37 -4.08 -1.82
CA HIS A 118 -26.82 -4.28 -1.80
C HIS A 118 -27.25 -5.11 -0.61
N ALA A 119 -28.55 -5.05 -0.30
CA ALA A 119 -29.17 -5.79 0.79
C ALA A 119 -28.84 -7.29 0.77
N ASP A 120 -28.80 -7.86 -0.44
CA ASP A 120 -28.51 -9.28 -0.69
C ASP A 120 -27.03 -9.63 -0.54
N GLY A 121 -26.13 -8.66 -0.41
CA GLY A 121 -24.68 -8.83 -0.28
C GLY A 121 -23.88 -8.64 -1.56
N THR A 122 -24.54 -8.41 -2.70
CA THR A 122 -23.85 -8.15 -3.96
C THR A 122 -23.27 -6.74 -4.04
N LEU A 123 -22.22 -6.58 -4.85
CA LEU A 123 -21.59 -5.29 -5.09
C LEU A 123 -22.05 -4.69 -6.42
N ALA A 124 -22.32 -3.39 -6.43
CA ALA A 124 -22.70 -2.65 -7.63
C ALA A 124 -22.11 -1.23 -7.64
N SER A 125 -22.10 -0.60 -8.81
CA SER A 125 -21.69 0.81 -8.98
C SER A 125 -22.83 1.81 -8.72
N THR A 126 -24.03 1.33 -8.42
CA THR A 126 -25.21 2.17 -8.16
C THR A 126 -26.05 1.59 -7.02
N GLU A 127 -26.79 2.45 -6.34
CA GLU A 127 -27.64 2.09 -5.20
C GLU A 127 -28.77 1.11 -5.58
N GLN A 128 -29.39 1.28 -6.75
CA GLN A 128 -30.61 0.57 -7.17
C GLN A 128 -30.45 -0.24 -8.47
N GLY A 129 -29.24 -0.30 -9.03
CA GLY A 129 -28.97 -1.06 -10.27
C GLY A 129 -28.85 -2.55 -10.03
N ALA A 130 -28.79 -3.34 -11.09
CA ALA A 130 -28.44 -4.75 -10.96
C ALA A 130 -26.93 -4.90 -10.68
N ALA A 131 -26.57 -5.86 -9.82
CA ALA A 131 -25.19 -6.26 -9.64
C ALA A 131 -24.59 -6.72 -10.99
N PRO A 132 -23.49 -6.13 -11.45
CA PRO A 132 -22.91 -6.49 -12.74
C PRO A 132 -22.35 -7.92 -12.70
N ARG A 133 -22.41 -8.59 -13.85
CA ARG A 133 -21.93 -9.95 -14.05
C ARG A 133 -20.93 -10.01 -15.20
N GLY A 134 -20.20 -11.12 -15.28
CA GLY A 134 -19.25 -11.35 -16.35
C GLY A 134 -18.16 -10.26 -16.42
N LEU A 135 -17.73 -9.90 -17.64
CA LEU A 135 -16.71 -8.87 -17.83
C LEU A 135 -17.19 -7.45 -17.49
N ASP A 136 -18.50 -7.19 -17.55
CA ASP A 136 -19.08 -5.87 -17.21
C ASP A 136 -18.87 -5.51 -15.74
N ALA A 137 -18.58 -6.51 -14.88
CA ALA A 137 -18.25 -6.31 -13.49
C ALA A 137 -16.88 -5.66 -13.26
N LEU A 138 -16.04 -5.48 -14.29
CA LEU A 138 -14.67 -4.98 -14.17
C LEU A 138 -14.56 -3.71 -13.32
N ALA A 139 -15.30 -2.65 -13.67
CA ALA A 139 -15.21 -1.38 -12.96
C ALA A 139 -15.65 -1.50 -11.49
N THR A 140 -16.68 -2.30 -11.21
CA THR A 140 -17.20 -2.51 -9.85
C THR A 140 -16.22 -3.32 -9.02
N MET A 141 -15.67 -4.41 -9.58
CA MET A 141 -14.71 -5.26 -8.86
C MET A 141 -13.38 -4.54 -8.61
N VAL A 142 -12.89 -3.75 -9.56
CA VAL A 142 -11.71 -2.90 -9.35
C VAL A 142 -11.97 -1.87 -8.25
N SER A 143 -13.16 -1.25 -8.24
CA SER A 143 -13.55 -0.32 -7.17
C SER A 143 -13.63 -1.01 -5.81
N ALA A 144 -14.17 -2.24 -5.76
CA ALA A 144 -14.20 -3.06 -4.55
C ALA A 144 -12.81 -3.45 -4.07
N ALA A 145 -11.95 -3.92 -4.96
CA ALA A 145 -10.57 -4.30 -4.64
C ALA A 145 -9.79 -3.10 -4.09
N ARG A 146 -9.92 -1.92 -4.71
CA ARG A 146 -9.33 -0.66 -4.25
C ARG A 146 -9.90 -0.21 -2.90
N TRP A 147 -11.21 -0.26 -2.73
CA TRP A 147 -11.88 0.08 -1.48
C TRP A 147 -11.37 -0.81 -0.35
N ILE A 148 -11.44 -2.14 -0.50
CA ILE A 148 -10.95 -3.10 0.49
C ILE A 148 -9.47 -2.88 0.82
N SER A 149 -8.65 -2.70 -0.22
CA SER A 149 -7.21 -2.48 -0.09
C SER A 149 -6.87 -1.16 0.59
N SER A 150 -7.79 -0.18 0.63
CA SER A 150 -7.58 1.08 1.35
C SER A 150 -7.85 0.98 2.85
N ARG A 151 -8.48 -0.12 3.30
CA ARG A 151 -8.84 -0.32 4.71
C ARG A 151 -7.68 -0.92 5.49
N ARG A 152 -7.63 -0.57 6.78
CA ARG A 152 -6.64 -1.13 7.72
C ARG A 152 -6.99 -2.57 8.16
N THR A 153 -8.24 -3.00 7.98
CA THR A 153 -8.70 -4.33 8.39
C THR A 153 -8.78 -5.27 7.19
N SER A 154 -8.23 -6.47 7.38
CA SER A 154 -8.17 -7.52 6.36
C SER A 154 -9.47 -8.34 6.22
N SER A 155 -10.56 -7.94 6.89
CA SER A 155 -11.77 -8.74 7.05
C SER A 155 -13.07 -7.91 6.95
N PHE A 156 -14.20 -8.59 6.79
CA PHE A 156 -15.53 -7.97 6.65
C PHE A 156 -16.33 -7.87 7.95
N GLU A 157 -15.72 -8.17 9.11
CA GLU A 157 -16.37 -7.98 10.43
C GLU A 157 -16.73 -6.52 10.74
N ARG A 158 -16.13 -5.58 10.00
CA ARG A 158 -16.39 -4.16 10.05
C ARG A 158 -16.10 -3.57 8.67
N LEU A 159 -17.11 -2.95 8.05
CA LEU A 159 -17.01 -2.38 6.71
C LEU A 159 -16.28 -1.04 6.74
N PHE A 160 -16.53 -0.23 7.78
CA PHE A 160 -15.93 1.09 7.95
C PHE A 160 -15.04 1.10 9.20
N PRO A 161 -13.71 1.10 9.06
CA PRO A 161 -12.83 1.27 10.21
C PRO A 161 -13.05 2.65 10.83
N ALA A 162 -12.73 2.80 12.13
CA ALA A 162 -12.79 4.10 12.79
C ALA A 162 -11.96 5.13 12.01
N SER A 163 -12.56 6.30 11.74
CA SER A 163 -11.91 7.37 10.99
C SER A 163 -10.81 7.99 11.86
N ALA A 164 -9.58 7.99 11.36
CA ALA A 164 -8.50 8.75 12.00
C ALA A 164 -8.68 10.26 11.81
N PHE A 165 -9.50 10.70 10.85
CA PHE A 165 -9.72 12.12 10.50
C PHE A 165 -10.95 12.72 11.13
N HIS A 166 -11.92 11.86 11.46
CA HIS A 166 -13.18 12.19 12.09
C HIS A 166 -13.36 11.30 13.33
N PRO A 167 -12.46 11.38 14.33
CA PRO A 167 -12.61 10.61 15.57
C PRO A 167 -13.84 11.05 16.39
N ASP A 168 -14.39 12.22 16.06
CA ASP A 168 -15.62 12.79 16.58
C ASP A 168 -16.88 12.17 15.99
N GLU A 169 -16.79 11.53 14.82
CA GLU A 169 -17.91 10.79 14.24
C GLU A 169 -18.12 9.45 14.97
N PRO A 170 -19.38 9.03 15.21
CA PRO A 170 -19.66 7.75 15.84
C PRO A 170 -19.03 6.58 15.08
N GLU A 171 -18.52 5.59 15.83
CA GLU A 171 -18.02 4.36 15.21
C GLU A 171 -19.12 3.66 14.41
N ARG A 172 -18.82 3.40 13.14
CA ARG A 172 -19.66 2.63 12.23
C ARG A 172 -19.52 1.13 12.52
N THR A 173 -20.64 0.47 12.82
CA THR A 173 -20.71 -0.94 13.22
C THR A 173 -21.15 -1.87 12.10
N GLU A 174 -21.40 -1.35 10.91
CA GLU A 174 -21.82 -2.11 9.74
C GLU A 174 -20.77 -3.18 9.41
N ARG A 175 -21.26 -4.37 9.10
CA ARG A 175 -20.48 -5.59 8.86
C ARG A 175 -21.19 -6.44 7.83
N LEU A 176 -20.45 -7.31 7.14
CA LEU A 176 -21.07 -8.31 6.28
C LEU A 176 -21.65 -9.42 7.14
N ASP A 177 -22.89 -9.84 6.86
CA ASP A 177 -23.46 -11.04 7.44
C ASP A 177 -23.15 -12.30 6.58
N LEU A 178 -23.54 -13.47 7.09
CA LEU A 178 -23.23 -14.75 6.46
C LEU A 178 -23.91 -14.93 5.09
N ASP A 179 -25.16 -14.50 4.95
CA ASP A 179 -25.93 -14.68 3.71
C ASP A 179 -25.47 -13.67 2.66
N GLN A 180 -25.17 -12.44 3.06
CA GLN A 180 -24.50 -11.46 2.22
C GLN A 180 -23.12 -11.95 1.77
N GLY A 181 -22.36 -12.59 2.67
CA GLY A 181 -21.08 -13.23 2.34
C GLY A 181 -21.19 -14.34 1.29
N ARG A 182 -22.29 -15.11 1.32
CA ARG A 182 -22.57 -16.14 0.30
C ARG A 182 -22.92 -15.54 -1.05
N ALA A 183 -23.81 -14.54 -1.08
CA ALA A 183 -24.18 -13.87 -2.32
C ALA A 183 -22.99 -13.16 -2.98
N LEU A 184 -22.13 -12.52 -2.19
CA LEU A 184 -20.90 -11.92 -2.69
C LEU A 184 -19.97 -12.99 -3.28
N LEU A 185 -19.82 -14.14 -2.60
CA LEU A 185 -19.03 -15.25 -3.11
C LEU A 185 -19.58 -15.78 -4.45
N ASP A 186 -20.90 -15.90 -4.58
CA ASP A 186 -21.56 -16.33 -5.83
C ASP A 186 -21.30 -15.33 -6.97
N GLN A 187 -21.43 -14.02 -6.71
CA GLN A 187 -21.08 -12.98 -7.67
C GLN A 187 -19.62 -13.08 -8.13
N LEU A 188 -18.69 -13.29 -7.19
CA LEU A 188 -17.27 -13.46 -7.51
C LEU A 188 -17.01 -14.73 -8.33
N GLY A 189 -17.75 -15.81 -8.06
CA GLY A 189 -17.71 -17.04 -8.85
C GLY A 189 -18.12 -16.83 -10.31
N ASP A 190 -19.25 -16.16 -10.54
CA ASP A 190 -19.75 -15.81 -11.88
C ASP A 190 -18.72 -14.96 -12.66
N VAL A 191 -18.12 -13.98 -11.98
CA VAL A 191 -17.09 -13.09 -12.54
C VAL A 191 -15.82 -13.85 -12.92
N LEU A 192 -15.33 -14.72 -12.05
CA LEU A 192 -14.12 -15.50 -12.29
C LEU A 192 -14.29 -16.50 -13.43
N GLU A 193 -15.46 -17.14 -13.55
CA GLU A 193 -15.71 -18.08 -14.64
C GLU A 193 -15.79 -17.38 -16.00
N ALA A 194 -16.40 -16.19 -16.05
CA ALA A 194 -16.44 -15.38 -17.27
C ALA A 194 -15.05 -14.87 -17.69
N ALA A 195 -14.22 -14.49 -16.72
CA ALA A 195 -12.86 -13.99 -16.93
C ALA A 195 -11.81 -15.12 -17.03
N ARG A 196 -12.20 -16.39 -17.01
CA ARG A 196 -11.27 -17.53 -16.96
C ARG A 196 -10.36 -17.58 -18.19
N VAL A 197 -9.10 -17.95 -17.98
CA VAL A 197 -8.11 -18.13 -19.05
C VAL A 197 -8.64 -19.10 -20.12
N GLY A 198 -8.51 -18.72 -21.40
CA GLY A 198 -8.96 -19.51 -22.55
C GLY A 198 -10.44 -19.34 -22.92
N ARG A 199 -11.25 -18.57 -22.18
CA ARG A 199 -12.59 -18.17 -22.62
C ARG A 199 -12.50 -17.16 -23.76
N GLU A 200 -13.46 -17.19 -24.68
CA GLU A 200 -13.51 -16.30 -25.85
C GLU A 200 -13.47 -14.82 -25.45
N ALA A 201 -14.33 -14.43 -24.51
CA ALA A 201 -14.39 -13.06 -23.98
C ALA A 201 -13.07 -12.62 -23.31
N ALA A 202 -12.41 -13.53 -22.58
CA ALA A 202 -11.13 -13.26 -21.92
C ALA A 202 -9.95 -13.19 -22.91
N THR A 203 -10.08 -13.85 -24.07
CA THR A 203 -9.06 -13.83 -25.14
C THR A 203 -9.14 -12.54 -25.96
N ALA A 204 -10.34 -11.97 -26.11
CA ALA A 204 -10.54 -10.68 -26.74
C ALA A 204 -9.89 -9.52 -25.97
N SER A 205 -9.84 -9.60 -24.63
CA SER A 205 -9.22 -8.58 -23.77
C SER A 205 -8.44 -9.20 -22.59
N THR A 206 -7.24 -9.71 -22.89
CA THR A 206 -6.43 -10.47 -21.92
C THR A 206 -5.98 -9.66 -20.70
N VAL A 207 -5.79 -8.34 -20.83
CA VAL A 207 -5.41 -7.46 -19.71
C VAL A 207 -6.62 -7.18 -18.81
N GLU A 208 -7.77 -6.81 -19.38
CA GLU A 208 -8.99 -6.55 -18.60
C GLU A 208 -9.49 -7.81 -17.89
N ALA A 209 -9.43 -8.97 -18.55
CA ALA A 209 -9.78 -10.24 -17.92
C ALA A 209 -8.82 -10.57 -16.75
N ALA A 210 -7.52 -10.33 -16.90
CA ALA A 210 -6.55 -10.51 -15.81
C ALA A 210 -6.78 -9.51 -14.66
N GLN A 211 -7.11 -8.27 -14.97
CA GLN A 211 -7.48 -7.23 -14.01
C GLN A 211 -8.71 -7.65 -13.20
N LEU A 212 -9.73 -8.19 -13.86
CA LEU A 212 -10.94 -8.67 -13.22
C LEU A 212 -10.67 -9.87 -12.30
N ARG A 213 -9.86 -10.84 -12.74
CA ARG A 213 -9.45 -11.98 -11.89
C ARG A 213 -8.67 -11.51 -10.67
N SER A 214 -7.75 -10.55 -10.82
CA SER A 214 -7.00 -9.93 -9.73
C SER A 214 -7.89 -9.19 -8.72
N ALA A 215 -8.87 -8.45 -9.22
CA ALA A 215 -9.82 -7.72 -8.38
C ALA A 215 -10.70 -8.68 -7.57
N ALA A 216 -11.26 -9.70 -8.22
CA ALA A 216 -12.07 -10.73 -7.56
C ALA A 216 -11.26 -11.53 -6.53
N LEU A 217 -10.02 -11.91 -6.85
CA LEU A 217 -9.07 -12.54 -5.93
C LEU A 217 -8.86 -11.71 -4.66
N THR A 218 -8.75 -10.39 -4.81
CA THR A 218 -8.60 -9.47 -3.67
C THR A 218 -9.81 -9.58 -2.74
N VAL A 219 -11.04 -9.48 -3.28
CA VAL A 219 -12.27 -9.61 -2.46
C VAL A 219 -12.36 -10.99 -1.79
N LEU A 220 -12.06 -12.07 -2.52
CA LEU A 220 -12.06 -13.44 -1.98
C LEU A 220 -11.10 -13.62 -0.81
N SER A 221 -9.91 -13.01 -0.89
CA SER A 221 -8.90 -13.06 0.18
C SER A 221 -9.42 -12.46 1.48
N HIS A 222 -10.21 -11.38 1.41
CA HIS A 222 -10.80 -10.74 2.59
C HIS A 222 -12.06 -11.47 3.11
N LEU A 223 -12.86 -12.06 2.21
CA LEU A 223 -13.93 -12.98 2.61
C LEU A 223 -13.37 -14.16 3.40
N CYS A 224 -12.27 -14.75 2.92
CA CYS A 224 -11.57 -15.83 3.61
C CYS A 224 -11.12 -15.39 5.02
N ALA A 225 -10.45 -14.24 5.13
CA ALA A 225 -9.92 -13.73 6.40
C ALA A 225 -11.00 -13.44 7.47
N THR A 226 -12.25 -13.19 7.07
CA THR A 226 -13.35 -12.84 7.99
C THR A 226 -13.60 -13.91 9.05
N VAL A 227 -13.34 -15.19 8.74
CA VAL A 227 -13.48 -16.30 9.69
C VAL A 227 -12.59 -16.18 10.93
N THR A 228 -11.47 -15.44 10.84
CA THR A 228 -10.54 -15.26 11.96
C THR A 228 -11.14 -14.45 13.12
N LYS A 229 -12.23 -13.74 12.85
CA LYS A 229 -12.88 -12.80 13.77
C LYS A 229 -14.36 -13.14 13.93
N ASP A 230 -14.98 -13.75 12.92
CA ASP A 230 -16.28 -14.38 13.02
C ASP A 230 -16.25 -15.85 12.55
N PRO A 231 -16.20 -16.83 13.48
CA PRO A 231 -16.22 -18.25 13.14
C PRO A 231 -17.42 -18.72 12.32
N GLN A 232 -18.56 -18.00 12.33
CA GLN A 232 -19.74 -18.35 11.52
C GLN A 232 -19.45 -18.30 10.02
N PHE A 233 -18.44 -17.53 9.59
CA PHE A 233 -18.02 -17.41 8.20
C PHE A 233 -17.25 -18.63 7.66
N ARG A 234 -16.95 -19.64 8.48
CA ARG A 234 -16.18 -20.84 8.06
C ARG A 234 -16.63 -21.42 6.71
N PRO A 235 -17.94 -21.64 6.44
CA PRO A 235 -18.38 -22.17 5.14
C PRO A 235 -18.04 -21.24 3.96
N VAL A 236 -18.18 -19.91 4.14
CA VAL A 236 -17.84 -18.92 3.12
C VAL A 236 -16.33 -18.85 2.92
N ALA A 237 -15.55 -18.92 4.00
CA ALA A 237 -14.10 -18.88 3.95
C ALA A 237 -13.49 -20.12 3.27
N ASP A 238 -14.04 -21.31 3.52
CA ASP A 238 -13.64 -22.55 2.82
C ASP A 238 -13.96 -22.48 1.33
N ALA A 239 -15.16 -22.02 0.98
CA ALA A 239 -15.57 -21.89 -0.41
C ALA A 239 -14.78 -20.78 -1.15
N ALA A 240 -14.46 -19.66 -0.48
CA ALA A 240 -13.57 -18.64 -1.01
C ALA A 240 -12.15 -19.18 -1.25
N ALA A 241 -11.58 -19.93 -0.29
CA ALA A 241 -10.28 -20.56 -0.47
C ALA A 241 -10.27 -21.55 -1.64
N ALA A 242 -11.33 -22.35 -1.79
CA ALA A 242 -11.50 -23.26 -2.93
C ALA A 242 -11.49 -22.50 -4.27
N LYS A 243 -12.19 -21.37 -4.37
CA LYS A 243 -12.18 -20.51 -5.56
C LYS A 243 -10.79 -19.95 -5.86
N ILE A 244 -10.01 -19.57 -4.85
CA ILE A 244 -8.64 -19.10 -5.08
C ILE A 244 -7.73 -20.26 -5.57
N PHE A 245 -7.89 -21.47 -5.02
CA PHE A 245 -7.18 -22.64 -5.55
C PHE A 245 -7.56 -22.99 -6.99
N GLU A 246 -8.85 -22.88 -7.34
CA GLU A 246 -9.33 -23.04 -8.71
C GLU A 246 -8.69 -22.01 -9.66
N LEU A 247 -8.61 -20.75 -9.24
CA LEU A 247 -7.92 -19.69 -9.99
C LEU A 247 -6.44 -20.03 -10.20
N ILE A 248 -5.71 -20.44 -9.16
CA ILE A 248 -4.29 -20.82 -9.25
C ILE A 248 -4.08 -21.98 -10.24
N ALA A 249 -4.98 -22.95 -10.25
CA ALA A 249 -4.92 -24.08 -11.18
C ALA A 249 -5.25 -23.65 -12.61
N ALA A 250 -6.21 -22.74 -12.79
CA ALA A 250 -6.65 -22.25 -14.10
C ALA A 250 -5.70 -21.23 -14.74
N GLU A 251 -4.86 -20.54 -13.96
CA GLU A 251 -3.94 -19.50 -14.45
C GLU A 251 -2.68 -20.14 -15.10
N GLN A 252 -2.89 -20.87 -16.19
CA GLN A 252 -1.85 -21.53 -17.00
C GLN A 252 -2.16 -21.42 -18.50
N GLY A 253 -1.13 -21.47 -19.35
CA GLY A 253 -1.29 -21.47 -20.82
C GLY A 253 -1.49 -20.08 -21.45
N PRO A 254 -1.87 -20.00 -22.74
CA PRO A 254 -2.03 -18.74 -23.46
C PRO A 254 -3.09 -17.82 -22.81
N GLY A 255 -2.73 -16.56 -22.55
CA GLY A 255 -3.61 -15.57 -21.90
C GLY A 255 -3.60 -15.60 -20.37
N SER A 256 -2.84 -16.52 -19.75
CA SER A 256 -2.55 -16.50 -18.32
C SER A 256 -1.53 -15.42 -17.94
N ARG A 257 -1.53 -15.03 -16.66
CA ARG A 257 -0.55 -14.14 -16.03
C ARG A 257 0.17 -14.87 -14.91
N PRO A 258 1.44 -15.28 -15.10
CA PRO A 258 2.26 -15.87 -14.04
C PRO A 258 2.31 -15.00 -12.77
N GLU A 259 2.25 -13.67 -12.94
CA GLU A 259 2.26 -12.70 -11.86
C GLU A 259 1.00 -12.82 -10.99
N LEU A 260 -0.17 -13.02 -11.63
CA LEU A 260 -1.44 -13.24 -10.93
C LEU A 260 -1.46 -14.57 -10.19
N ARG A 261 -0.92 -15.63 -10.81
CA ARG A 261 -0.82 -16.95 -10.16
C ARG A 261 0.03 -16.88 -8.90
N ALA A 262 1.21 -16.28 -8.99
CA ALA A 262 2.10 -16.08 -7.85
C ALA A 262 1.45 -15.18 -6.78
N HIS A 263 0.74 -14.12 -7.20
CA HIS A 263 0.01 -13.25 -6.29
C HIS A 263 -1.08 -14.00 -5.51
N ALA A 264 -1.85 -14.87 -6.18
CA ALA A 264 -2.89 -15.68 -5.55
C ALA A 264 -2.32 -16.67 -4.52
N ILE A 265 -1.20 -17.33 -4.83
CA ILE A 265 -0.50 -18.23 -3.88
C ILE A 265 -0.03 -17.45 -2.65
N ASN A 266 0.55 -16.26 -2.85
CA ASN A 266 1.00 -15.41 -1.75
C ASN A 266 -0.16 -14.94 -0.86
N LEU A 267 -1.28 -14.48 -1.45
CA LEU A 267 -2.47 -14.07 -0.69
C LEU A 267 -3.05 -15.23 0.13
N LEU A 268 -3.16 -16.43 -0.44
CA LEU A 268 -3.62 -17.61 0.32
C LEU A 268 -2.71 -17.93 1.50
N SER A 269 -1.39 -17.88 1.30
CA SER A 269 -0.42 -18.13 2.37
C SER A 269 -0.55 -17.11 3.51
N LEU A 270 -0.75 -15.82 3.18
CA LEU A 270 -1.04 -14.76 4.16
C LEU A 270 -2.35 -15.02 4.92
N ARG A 271 -3.30 -15.74 4.31
CA ARG A 271 -4.56 -16.14 4.96
C ARG A 271 -4.44 -17.46 5.74
N GLY A 272 -3.24 -17.98 5.97
CA GLY A 272 -3.00 -19.24 6.70
C GLY A 272 -3.85 -19.44 7.97
N PRO A 273 -4.00 -18.44 8.88
CA PRO A 273 -4.87 -18.56 10.06
C PRO A 273 -6.37 -18.73 9.75
N ALA A 274 -6.81 -18.31 8.57
CA ALA A 274 -8.18 -18.41 8.10
C ALA A 274 -8.45 -19.71 7.33
N LEU A 275 -7.45 -20.52 7.02
CA LEU A 275 -7.61 -21.76 6.24
C LEU A 275 -7.91 -22.97 7.13
N SER A 276 -8.57 -23.97 6.55
CA SER A 276 -8.61 -25.31 7.15
C SER A 276 -7.19 -25.90 7.23
N GLU A 277 -6.95 -26.91 8.07
CA GLU A 277 -5.62 -27.52 8.17
C GLU A 277 -5.14 -28.11 6.83
N ALA A 278 -6.07 -28.76 6.10
CA ALA A 278 -5.78 -29.33 4.79
C ALA A 278 -5.46 -28.25 3.75
N ASP A 279 -6.24 -27.17 3.72
CA ASP A 279 -6.01 -26.06 2.79
C ASP A 279 -4.74 -25.29 3.13
N ARG A 280 -4.41 -25.13 4.42
CA ARG A 280 -3.15 -24.54 4.86
C ARG A 280 -1.96 -25.36 4.39
N ALA A 281 -2.01 -26.69 4.54
CA ALA A 281 -0.97 -27.57 4.03
C ALA A 281 -0.84 -27.49 2.50
N ARG A 282 -1.96 -27.39 1.78
CA ARG A 282 -1.98 -27.20 0.32
C ARG A 282 -1.39 -25.85 -0.11
N ALA A 283 -1.74 -24.75 0.57
CA ALA A 283 -1.19 -23.43 0.32
C ALA A 283 0.32 -23.39 0.58
N GLN A 284 0.78 -23.99 1.67
CA GLN A 284 2.21 -24.15 1.96
C GLN A 284 2.93 -24.98 0.90
N ALA A 285 2.33 -26.05 0.38
CA ALA A 285 2.90 -26.85 -0.69
C ALA A 285 3.03 -26.06 -2.00
N LEU A 286 2.02 -25.26 -2.36
CA LEU A 286 2.07 -24.37 -3.53
C LEU A 286 3.15 -23.29 -3.37
N LEU A 287 3.24 -22.70 -2.19
CA LEU A 287 4.26 -21.70 -1.85
C LEU A 287 5.67 -22.27 -1.95
N ARG A 288 5.91 -23.47 -1.39
CA ARG A 288 7.17 -24.20 -1.57
C ARG A 288 7.44 -24.54 -3.03
N GLY A 289 6.39 -24.85 -3.79
CA GLY A 289 6.48 -25.09 -5.23
C GLY A 289 6.82 -23.84 -6.05
N MET A 290 6.70 -22.63 -5.50
CA MET A 290 7.24 -21.41 -6.12
C MET A 290 8.76 -21.30 -5.96
N ILE A 291 9.36 -22.10 -5.08
CA ILE A 291 10.80 -22.13 -4.85
C ILE A 291 11.37 -23.35 -5.56
N ARG A 292 12.16 -23.11 -6.60
CA ARG A 292 12.90 -24.17 -7.27
C ARG A 292 14.07 -24.60 -6.35
N PRO A 293 14.38 -25.90 -6.17
CA PRO A 293 15.47 -26.34 -5.30
C PRO A 293 16.87 -26.17 -5.93
N ALA A 294 16.94 -26.13 -7.25
CA ALA A 294 18.14 -25.96 -8.05
C ALA A 294 17.77 -25.31 -9.39
N PRO A 295 18.69 -24.61 -10.08
CA PRO A 295 18.44 -24.14 -11.44
C PRO A 295 17.93 -25.24 -12.40
N PRO A 296 17.16 -24.90 -13.45
CA PRO A 296 16.65 -25.82 -14.47
C PRO A 296 17.74 -26.35 -15.40
N TYR A 297 18.75 -27.04 -14.87
CA TYR A 297 19.89 -27.49 -15.66
C TYR A 297 19.52 -28.44 -16.81
N ASP A 298 18.39 -29.14 -16.70
CA ASP A 298 17.91 -30.07 -17.73
C ASP A 298 16.93 -29.41 -18.72
N GLU A 299 16.31 -28.28 -18.35
CA GLU A 299 15.35 -27.56 -19.20
C GLU A 299 16.02 -26.41 -19.97
N TYR A 300 17.03 -25.77 -19.37
CA TYR A 300 17.77 -24.66 -19.97
C TYR A 300 19.12 -25.14 -20.51
N THR A 301 19.13 -25.48 -21.80
CA THR A 301 20.32 -26.01 -22.49
C THR A 301 21.05 -24.96 -23.33
N GLY A 302 22.36 -25.11 -23.47
CA GLY A 302 23.22 -24.31 -24.33
C GLY A 302 24.09 -23.33 -23.55
N ARG A 303 24.62 -22.31 -24.24
CA ARG A 303 25.54 -21.36 -23.61
C ARG A 303 24.79 -20.38 -22.71
N TRP A 304 25.15 -20.34 -21.43
CA TRP A 304 24.59 -19.44 -20.43
C TRP A 304 25.17 -18.03 -20.57
N ARG A 305 24.29 -17.03 -20.63
CA ARG A 305 24.67 -15.63 -20.88
C ARG A 305 24.08 -14.73 -19.81
N PHE A 306 24.87 -13.83 -19.25
CA PHE A 306 24.45 -12.92 -18.19
C PHE A 306 24.73 -11.47 -18.58
N ALA A 307 23.78 -10.58 -18.30
CA ALA A 307 24.05 -9.14 -18.33
C ALA A 307 24.61 -8.69 -16.97
N VAL A 308 25.59 -7.81 -16.97
CA VAL A 308 26.08 -7.14 -15.75
C VAL A 308 25.82 -5.65 -15.91
N ALA A 309 24.86 -5.15 -15.14
CA ALA A 309 24.46 -3.76 -15.12
C ALA A 309 25.03 -3.09 -13.86
N SER A 310 26.17 -2.41 -14.04
CA SER A 310 26.91 -1.77 -12.97
C SER A 310 26.74 -0.26 -12.99
N ALA A 311 26.59 0.42 -11.85
CA ALA A 311 26.50 1.89 -11.82
C ALA A 311 27.66 2.52 -12.59
N PHE A 312 27.46 3.71 -13.16
CA PHE A 312 28.48 4.36 -13.99
C PHE A 312 29.87 4.41 -13.32
N ALA A 313 29.91 4.70 -12.01
CA ALA A 313 31.14 4.74 -11.22
C ALA A 313 31.75 3.35 -10.90
N PHE A 314 30.99 2.27 -11.05
CA PHE A 314 31.41 0.90 -10.74
C PHE A 314 31.80 0.11 -11.98
N ASN A 315 31.13 0.36 -13.11
CA ASN A 315 31.20 -0.48 -14.31
C ASN A 315 32.63 -0.74 -14.80
N GLU A 316 33.48 0.28 -14.86
CA GLU A 316 34.86 0.10 -15.30
C GLU A 316 35.66 -0.77 -14.31
N GLY A 317 35.56 -0.48 -13.01
CA GLY A 317 36.28 -1.22 -11.97
C GLY A 317 35.82 -2.65 -11.79
N GLU A 318 34.51 -2.90 -11.84
CA GLU A 318 33.95 -4.25 -11.75
C GLU A 318 34.29 -5.10 -12.96
N ARG A 319 34.30 -4.50 -14.17
CA ARG A 319 34.78 -5.19 -15.38
C ARG A 319 36.24 -5.59 -15.23
N ASP A 320 37.08 -4.69 -14.73
CA ASP A 320 38.50 -4.99 -14.53
C ASP A 320 38.69 -6.08 -13.46
N ALA A 321 37.88 -6.08 -12.39
CA ALA A 321 37.89 -7.15 -11.38
C ALA A 321 37.55 -8.55 -11.97
N PHE A 322 36.59 -8.65 -12.90
CA PHE A 322 36.34 -9.92 -13.61
C PHE A 322 37.59 -10.43 -14.34
N VAL A 323 38.34 -9.54 -14.99
CA VAL A 323 39.52 -9.91 -15.79
C VAL A 323 40.73 -10.20 -14.89
N GLU A 324 41.05 -9.28 -13.99
CA GLU A 324 42.28 -9.28 -13.22
C GLU A 324 42.24 -10.28 -12.05
N HIS A 325 41.10 -10.37 -11.35
CA HIS A 325 40.99 -11.22 -10.16
C HIS A 325 40.39 -12.58 -10.47
N HIS A 326 39.43 -12.62 -11.40
CA HIS A 326 38.69 -13.84 -11.73
C HIS A 326 39.08 -14.46 -13.07
N GLY A 327 40.04 -13.88 -13.80
CA GLY A 327 40.63 -14.47 -15.01
C GLY A 327 39.73 -14.51 -16.24
N PHE A 328 38.65 -13.72 -16.27
CA PHE A 328 37.78 -13.62 -17.45
C PHE A 328 38.53 -13.00 -18.63
N LYS A 329 38.17 -13.41 -19.85
CA LYS A 329 38.80 -12.91 -21.07
C LYS A 329 37.83 -12.04 -21.85
N LYS A 330 38.27 -10.84 -22.24
CA LYS A 330 37.51 -9.98 -23.15
C LYS A 330 37.47 -10.59 -24.55
N ILE A 331 36.27 -10.69 -25.12
CA ILE A 331 36.03 -11.21 -26.46
C ILE A 331 35.23 -10.23 -27.31
N PRO A 332 35.25 -10.36 -28.66
CA PRO A 332 34.32 -9.64 -29.51
C PRO A 332 32.86 -9.97 -29.16
N THR A 333 31.96 -9.02 -29.35
CA THR A 333 30.52 -9.26 -29.17
C THR A 333 30.08 -10.37 -30.13
N PRO A 334 29.50 -11.48 -29.63
CA PRO A 334 29.07 -12.59 -30.48
C PRO A 334 28.03 -12.17 -31.51
N GLU A 335 28.06 -12.81 -32.67
CA GLU A 335 27.03 -12.64 -33.69
C GLU A 335 25.64 -13.02 -33.15
N GLY A 336 24.62 -12.23 -33.48
CA GLY A 336 23.26 -12.42 -32.97
C GLY A 336 23.02 -11.91 -31.54
N ALA A 337 24.02 -11.31 -30.87
CA ALA A 337 23.78 -10.64 -29.59
C ALA A 337 22.85 -9.42 -29.77
N PRO A 338 21.89 -9.19 -28.86
CA PRO A 338 21.02 -8.02 -28.92
C PRO A 338 21.84 -6.73 -28.73
N ALA A 339 21.38 -5.64 -29.35
CA ALA A 339 21.97 -4.33 -29.13
C ALA A 339 21.82 -3.93 -27.65
N ALA A 340 22.84 -3.27 -27.09
CA ALA A 340 22.71 -2.76 -25.74
C ALA A 340 21.68 -1.61 -25.69
N PRO A 341 20.90 -1.50 -24.61
CA PRO A 341 19.85 -0.49 -24.51
C PRO A 341 20.36 0.95 -24.72
N ARG A 342 19.57 1.76 -25.43
CA ARG A 342 19.81 3.19 -25.68
C ARG A 342 21.13 3.52 -26.40
N GLY A 343 21.55 2.66 -27.33
CA GLY A 343 22.74 2.90 -28.15
C GLY A 343 24.06 2.75 -27.39
N ARG A 344 24.03 2.19 -26.17
CA ARG A 344 25.25 1.76 -25.46
C ARG A 344 25.89 0.58 -26.20
N ARG A 345 27.09 0.20 -25.78
CA ARG A 345 27.76 -1.02 -26.26
C ARG A 345 28.03 -1.95 -25.08
N TYR A 346 27.82 -3.24 -25.30
CA TYR A 346 28.30 -4.24 -24.36
C TYR A 346 29.80 -4.43 -24.53
N GLU A 347 30.47 -4.62 -23.41
CA GLU A 347 31.74 -5.33 -23.40
C GLU A 347 31.47 -6.76 -22.96
N VAL A 348 32.03 -7.74 -23.69
CA VAL A 348 31.72 -9.15 -23.48
C VAL A 348 32.94 -9.85 -22.91
N LEU A 349 32.72 -10.55 -21.81
CA LEU A 349 33.72 -11.32 -21.09
C LEU A 349 33.34 -12.80 -21.12
N GLU A 350 34.32 -13.67 -21.37
CA GLU A 350 34.20 -15.12 -21.32
C GLU A 350 34.80 -15.66 -20.01
N SER A 351 34.08 -16.54 -19.31
CA SER A 351 34.57 -17.14 -18.06
C SER A 351 35.73 -18.10 -18.29
N PRO A 352 36.66 -18.24 -17.32
CA PRO A 352 37.76 -19.20 -17.43
C PRO A 352 37.35 -20.65 -17.08
N PHE A 353 36.11 -20.85 -16.66
CA PHE A 353 35.52 -22.15 -16.35
C PHE A 353 34.27 -22.40 -17.23
N PRO A 354 33.94 -23.67 -17.51
CA PRO A 354 32.78 -24.01 -18.33
C PRO A 354 31.47 -23.74 -17.57
N GLY A 355 30.39 -23.52 -18.30
CA GLY A 355 29.03 -23.54 -17.78
C GLY A 355 28.47 -24.96 -17.61
N PRO A 356 27.18 -25.08 -17.22
CA PRO A 356 26.54 -26.36 -16.89
C PRO A 356 26.56 -27.39 -18.03
N ASP A 357 26.62 -26.92 -19.28
CA ASP A 357 26.63 -27.74 -20.50
C ASP A 357 28.03 -27.79 -21.17
N GLY A 358 29.08 -27.41 -20.45
CA GLY A 358 30.46 -27.43 -20.94
C GLY A 358 30.91 -26.18 -21.72
N GLU A 359 29.98 -25.37 -22.19
CA GLU A 359 30.25 -24.08 -22.87
C GLU A 359 30.54 -22.97 -21.85
N PRO A 360 31.55 -22.09 -22.04
CA PRO A 360 31.87 -21.04 -21.08
C PRO A 360 30.73 -20.02 -20.94
N PHE A 361 30.59 -19.44 -19.75
CA PHE A 361 29.66 -18.34 -19.53
C PHE A 361 30.10 -17.11 -20.31
N LEU A 362 29.12 -16.37 -20.83
CA LEU A 362 29.35 -15.02 -21.37
C LEU A 362 28.72 -13.97 -20.48
N VAL A 363 29.50 -12.97 -20.12
CA VAL A 363 29.09 -11.84 -19.30
C VAL A 363 29.14 -10.56 -20.14
N PHE A 364 27.99 -9.90 -20.26
CA PHE A 364 27.79 -8.69 -21.05
C PHE A 364 27.73 -7.49 -20.10
N THR A 365 28.86 -6.80 -19.91
CA THR A 365 28.97 -5.68 -18.97
C THR A 365 28.55 -4.36 -19.61
N ARG A 366 27.78 -3.55 -18.88
CA ARG A 366 27.45 -2.17 -19.24
C ARG A 366 27.13 -1.30 -18.02
N ALA A 367 27.12 0.01 -18.23
CA ALA A 367 26.57 0.95 -17.26
C ALA A 367 25.08 0.70 -17.01
N ALA A 368 24.68 0.69 -15.74
CA ALA A 368 23.35 0.44 -15.23
C ALA A 368 22.40 1.59 -15.51
N SER A 369 21.12 1.27 -15.55
CA SER A 369 20.03 2.20 -15.76
C SER A 369 18.76 1.46 -15.38
N PRO A 370 17.94 2.00 -14.46
CA PRO A 370 16.76 1.31 -13.96
C PRO A 370 15.79 0.89 -15.07
N ARG A 371 15.87 1.53 -16.25
CA ARG A 371 14.97 1.23 -17.35
C ARG A 371 15.38 0.07 -18.25
N ASP A 372 16.66 -0.26 -18.24
CA ASP A 372 17.28 -1.11 -19.25
C ASP A 372 17.46 -2.55 -18.74
N GLU A 373 17.59 -2.73 -17.42
CA GLU A 373 17.72 -4.02 -16.73
C GLU A 373 16.52 -4.95 -16.98
N ASN A 374 15.30 -4.40 -17.02
CA ASN A 374 14.09 -5.18 -17.26
C ASN A 374 13.97 -5.66 -18.72
N GLN A 375 14.57 -4.96 -19.68
CA GLN A 375 14.61 -5.41 -21.07
C GLN A 375 15.49 -6.67 -21.21
N GLU A 376 16.56 -6.76 -20.43
CA GLU A 376 17.43 -7.94 -20.39
C GLU A 376 16.74 -9.13 -19.71
N MET A 377 15.94 -8.88 -18.67
CA MET A 377 15.07 -9.90 -18.09
C MET A 377 13.97 -10.36 -19.05
N ALA A 378 13.54 -9.51 -19.99
CA ALA A 378 12.51 -9.84 -20.97
C ALA A 378 13.05 -10.53 -22.23
N THR A 379 14.37 -10.59 -22.43
CA THR A 379 14.94 -11.24 -23.62
C THR A 379 15.29 -12.72 -23.35
N PRO A 380 14.97 -13.64 -24.27
CA PRO A 380 15.37 -15.04 -24.14
C PRO A 380 16.90 -15.23 -24.26
N PHE A 381 17.63 -14.24 -24.79
CA PHE A 381 19.08 -14.33 -25.00
C PHE A 381 19.89 -14.45 -23.71
N PHE A 382 19.46 -13.77 -22.64
CA PHE A 382 20.13 -13.81 -21.34
C PHE A 382 19.49 -14.86 -20.44
N ALA A 383 20.31 -15.69 -19.79
CA ALA A 383 19.89 -16.59 -18.71
C ALA A 383 19.65 -15.83 -17.41
N GLY A 384 20.20 -14.62 -17.27
CA GLY A 384 20.11 -13.85 -16.04
C GLY A 384 20.86 -12.53 -16.07
N LEU A 385 20.90 -11.86 -14.92
CA LEU A 385 21.65 -10.61 -14.77
C LEU A 385 22.16 -10.35 -13.35
N LEU A 386 23.22 -9.55 -13.27
CA LEU A 386 23.70 -8.91 -12.04
C LEU A 386 23.34 -7.42 -12.09
N ILE A 387 22.64 -6.92 -11.07
CA ILE A 387 22.46 -5.49 -10.83
C ILE A 387 23.44 -5.06 -9.75
N SER A 388 24.42 -4.23 -10.09
CA SER A 388 25.37 -3.65 -9.14
C SER A 388 25.26 -2.13 -9.17
N ARG A 389 24.34 -1.55 -8.39
CA ARG A 389 24.15 -0.09 -8.30
C ARG A 389 23.56 0.33 -6.97
N HIS A 390 23.47 1.63 -6.72
CA HIS A 390 22.68 2.13 -5.61
C HIS A 390 21.18 1.82 -5.82
N ALA A 391 20.54 1.29 -4.78
CA ALA A 391 19.12 0.95 -4.79
C ALA A 391 18.23 2.20 -4.72
N GLN A 392 18.73 3.26 -4.08
CA GLN A 392 17.99 4.47 -3.74
C GLN A 392 16.66 4.14 -3.03
N LEU A 393 16.72 3.39 -1.92
CA LEU A 393 15.54 2.83 -1.22
C LEU A 393 14.61 1.95 -2.07
N GLY A 394 15.09 1.44 -3.20
CA GLY A 394 14.26 0.75 -4.15
C GLY A 394 13.46 1.65 -5.08
N ALA A 395 13.63 2.97 -5.01
CA ALA A 395 13.01 3.91 -5.93
C ALA A 395 13.39 3.60 -7.38
N HIS A 396 14.60 3.13 -7.62
CA HIS A 396 15.02 2.67 -8.94
C HIS A 396 14.24 1.44 -9.40
N ASP A 397 14.03 0.44 -8.54
CA ASP A 397 13.29 -0.78 -8.92
C ASP A 397 11.78 -0.54 -9.01
N MET A 398 11.24 0.41 -8.24
CA MET A 398 9.89 0.94 -8.42
C MET A 398 9.75 1.80 -9.70
N THR A 399 10.87 2.28 -10.26
CA THR A 399 10.87 2.94 -11.57
C THR A 399 10.96 1.93 -12.68
N SER A 400 11.78 0.90 -12.51
CA SER A 400 11.90 -0.22 -13.44
C SER A 400 10.56 -0.94 -13.56
N SER A 401 9.80 -1.07 -12.46
CA SER A 401 8.47 -1.68 -12.45
C SER A 401 7.40 -0.99 -13.27
N ARG A 402 7.66 0.23 -13.74
CA ARG A 402 6.77 0.95 -14.67
C ARG A 402 7.00 0.58 -16.13
N ILE A 403 7.94 -0.33 -16.40
CA ILE A 403 8.30 -0.69 -17.77
C ILE A 403 7.65 -2.04 -18.07
N PRO A 404 6.77 -2.09 -19.08
CA PRO A 404 6.21 -3.35 -19.54
C PRO A 404 7.35 -4.28 -19.98
N ALA A 405 7.53 -5.37 -19.23
CA ALA A 405 8.52 -6.39 -19.50
C ALA A 405 7.91 -7.73 -19.07
N THR A 406 7.79 -8.65 -20.01
CA THR A 406 7.33 -10.02 -19.71
C THR A 406 8.56 -10.90 -19.63
N GLN A 407 8.67 -11.71 -18.58
CA GLN A 407 9.72 -12.70 -18.47
C GLN A 407 9.73 -13.64 -19.70
N ALA A 408 10.90 -13.89 -20.28
CA ALA A 408 11.07 -14.84 -21.37
C ALA A 408 12.05 -15.94 -21.00
N GLY A 409 11.56 -17.17 -20.83
CA GLY A 409 12.36 -18.33 -20.43
C GLY A 409 12.88 -18.24 -18.99
N TYR A 410 13.84 -19.10 -18.66
CA TYR A 410 14.48 -19.10 -17.35
C TYR A 410 15.24 -17.78 -17.10
N LYS A 411 15.17 -17.30 -15.85
CA LYS A 411 15.86 -16.10 -15.40
C LYS A 411 16.44 -16.29 -14.00
N LEU A 412 17.71 -15.95 -13.85
CA LEU A 412 18.42 -15.86 -12.57
C LEU A 412 18.93 -14.42 -12.37
N MET A 413 18.46 -13.74 -11.33
CA MET A 413 18.91 -12.39 -11.00
C MET A 413 19.72 -12.37 -9.72
N MET A 414 20.85 -11.66 -9.72
CA MET A 414 21.56 -11.29 -8.50
C MET A 414 21.53 -9.77 -8.32
N ASN A 415 20.95 -9.33 -7.22
CA ASN A 415 20.80 -7.91 -6.89
C ASN A 415 21.78 -7.51 -5.78
N ALA A 416 22.83 -6.78 -6.16
CA ALA A 416 23.87 -6.22 -5.31
C ALA A 416 23.59 -4.74 -5.02
N GLN A 417 22.65 -4.49 -4.12
CA GLN A 417 22.08 -3.17 -3.84
C GLN A 417 21.92 -2.92 -2.33
N CYS A 418 22.01 -1.66 -1.88
CA CYS A 418 21.83 -1.29 -0.47
C CYS A 418 20.42 -1.57 0.13
N ALA A 419 19.41 -1.88 -0.69
CA ALA A 419 18.05 -2.21 -0.25
C ALA A 419 17.50 -3.48 -0.93
N GLY A 420 18.38 -4.44 -1.27
CA GLY A 420 18.05 -5.63 -2.06
C GLY A 420 16.83 -6.42 -1.54
N LEU A 421 16.66 -6.50 -0.22
CA LEU A 421 15.51 -7.17 0.41
C LEU A 421 14.16 -6.46 0.16
N THR A 422 14.13 -5.13 0.21
CA THR A 422 12.92 -4.34 -0.01
C THR A 422 12.51 -4.40 -1.50
N THR A 423 13.50 -4.47 -2.39
CA THR A 423 13.30 -4.45 -3.83
C THR A 423 12.99 -5.83 -4.42
N ARG A 424 13.38 -6.90 -3.74
CA ARG A 424 13.01 -8.28 -4.06
C ARG A 424 11.52 -8.45 -4.29
N PHE A 425 10.67 -7.86 -3.45
CA PHE A 425 9.21 -7.99 -3.58
C PHE A 425 8.69 -7.38 -4.89
N ALA A 426 9.17 -6.18 -5.25
CA ALA A 426 8.79 -5.53 -6.50
C ALA A 426 9.26 -6.35 -7.72
N ILE A 427 10.50 -6.84 -7.69
CA ILE A 427 11.08 -7.65 -8.78
C ILE A 427 10.37 -9.00 -8.89
N SER A 428 10.06 -9.67 -7.78
CA SER A 428 9.33 -10.95 -7.78
C SER A 428 7.88 -10.83 -8.26
N ARG A 429 7.27 -9.64 -8.18
CA ARG A 429 5.95 -9.40 -8.79
C ARG A 429 6.05 -9.27 -10.32
N MET A 430 7.15 -8.73 -10.83
CA MET A 430 7.38 -8.56 -12.28
C MET A 430 7.92 -9.81 -12.96
N PHE A 431 8.79 -10.53 -12.27
CA PHE A 431 9.47 -11.73 -12.76
C PHE A 431 9.21 -12.87 -11.76
N PRO A 432 7.97 -13.36 -11.69
CA PRO A 432 7.52 -14.30 -10.65
C PRO A 432 8.17 -15.67 -10.76
N GLU A 433 8.70 -16.02 -11.91
CA GLU A 433 9.40 -17.28 -12.17
C GLU A 433 10.92 -17.12 -12.17
N ALA A 434 11.43 -15.93 -11.84
CA ALA A 434 12.86 -15.69 -11.76
C ALA A 434 13.41 -16.14 -10.41
N ASP A 435 14.54 -16.84 -10.45
CA ASP A 435 15.32 -17.17 -9.26
C ASP A 435 16.14 -15.93 -8.88
N ILE A 436 15.84 -15.35 -7.71
CA ILE A 436 16.44 -14.08 -7.27
C ILE A 436 17.37 -14.31 -6.08
N TYR A 437 18.59 -13.82 -6.19
CA TYR A 437 19.51 -13.51 -5.10
C TYR A 437 19.41 -12.02 -4.78
N SER A 438 19.12 -11.69 -3.53
CA SER A 438 19.01 -10.29 -3.09
C SER A 438 19.93 -10.05 -1.91
N SER A 439 20.71 -8.98 -1.96
CA SER A 439 21.55 -8.59 -0.84
C SER A 439 20.73 -8.26 0.42
N TRP A 440 21.18 -8.75 1.57
CA TRP A 440 20.64 -8.47 2.90
C TRP A 440 20.89 -7.01 3.30
N ASP A 441 22.07 -6.49 2.95
CA ASP A 441 22.54 -5.13 3.23
C ASP A 441 23.34 -4.59 2.03
N SER A 442 23.90 -3.39 2.14
CA SER A 442 24.86 -2.84 1.20
C SER A 442 26.03 -3.79 0.95
N THR A 443 26.32 -4.00 -0.33
CA THR A 443 27.49 -4.75 -0.79
C THR A 443 28.73 -3.88 -0.69
N TYR A 444 29.84 -4.48 -0.27
CA TYR A 444 31.10 -3.76 -0.10
C TYR A 444 31.89 -3.69 -1.41
N PHE A 445 32.66 -2.62 -1.53
CA PHE A 445 33.64 -2.43 -2.60
C PHE A 445 34.81 -1.62 -2.05
N ARG A 446 35.96 -1.70 -2.72
CA ARG A 446 37.11 -0.83 -2.43
C ARG A 446 37.42 0.02 -3.63
N THR A 447 37.89 1.23 -3.37
CA THR A 447 38.35 2.14 -4.41
C THR A 447 39.83 2.45 -4.26
N ASN A 448 40.50 2.71 -5.37
CA ASN A 448 41.85 3.26 -5.37
C ASN A 448 41.84 4.78 -5.05
N ARG A 449 43.01 5.42 -5.13
CA ARG A 449 43.17 6.87 -4.89
C ARG A 449 42.36 7.74 -5.86
N ASP A 450 42.07 7.24 -7.06
CA ASP A 450 41.28 7.93 -8.08
C ASP A 450 39.77 7.70 -7.92
N ARG A 451 39.35 7.09 -6.80
CA ARG A 451 37.96 6.68 -6.51
C ARG A 451 37.38 5.66 -7.50
N LYS A 452 38.21 5.04 -8.34
CA LYS A 452 37.81 3.92 -9.19
C LYS A 452 37.71 2.65 -8.34
N VAL A 453 36.64 1.88 -8.54
CA VAL A 453 36.47 0.57 -7.89
C VAL A 453 37.59 -0.37 -8.35
N VAL A 454 38.20 -1.07 -7.40
CA VAL A 454 39.24 -2.09 -7.66
C VAL A 454 38.85 -3.46 -7.14
N ASP A 455 38.02 -3.52 -6.10
CA ASP A 455 37.47 -4.76 -5.56
C ASP A 455 35.96 -4.60 -5.37
N SER A 456 35.15 -5.63 -5.67
CA SER A 456 33.69 -5.63 -5.47
C SER A 456 33.20 -6.97 -4.93
N GLU A 457 32.60 -6.95 -3.73
CA GLU A 457 31.96 -8.13 -3.13
C GLU A 457 30.83 -8.66 -4.02
N GLY A 458 30.11 -7.76 -4.71
CA GLY A 458 29.05 -8.14 -5.64
C GLY A 458 29.57 -8.98 -6.80
N VAL A 459 30.73 -8.62 -7.36
CA VAL A 459 31.39 -9.40 -8.42
C VAL A 459 31.90 -10.73 -7.86
N ASP A 460 32.56 -10.74 -6.70
CA ASP A 460 33.10 -11.96 -6.09
C ASP A 460 31.99 -12.98 -5.83
N CYS A 461 30.88 -12.54 -5.24
CA CYS A 461 29.73 -13.39 -4.97
C CYS A 461 29.00 -13.80 -6.25
N PHE A 462 28.98 -12.98 -7.30
CA PHE A 462 28.41 -13.35 -8.58
C PHE A 462 29.25 -14.41 -9.31
N VAL A 463 30.57 -14.30 -9.28
CA VAL A 463 31.46 -15.35 -9.80
C VAL A 463 31.28 -16.64 -9.02
N ALA A 464 31.15 -16.56 -7.68
CA ALA A 464 30.83 -17.71 -6.84
C ALA A 464 29.50 -18.36 -7.27
N LEU A 465 28.47 -17.58 -7.57
CA LEU A 465 27.23 -18.08 -8.14
C LEU A 465 27.46 -18.81 -9.47
N LEU A 466 28.23 -18.23 -10.41
CA LEU A 466 28.53 -18.86 -11.71
C LEU A 466 29.31 -20.17 -11.57
N GLN A 467 30.23 -20.25 -10.60
CA GLN A 467 30.96 -21.48 -10.28
C GLN A 467 30.04 -22.56 -9.71
N GLY A 468 29.05 -22.18 -8.91
CA GLY A 468 28.05 -23.14 -8.43
C GLY A 468 27.16 -23.65 -9.57
N LEU A 469 26.75 -22.77 -10.49
CA LEU A 469 26.07 -23.19 -11.72
C LEU A 469 26.93 -24.15 -12.55
N SER A 470 28.22 -23.85 -12.73
CA SER A 470 29.18 -24.72 -13.43
C SER A 470 29.22 -26.13 -12.83
N ALA A 471 29.18 -26.22 -11.50
CA ALA A 471 29.18 -27.48 -10.77
C ALA A 471 27.79 -28.16 -10.69
N ARG A 472 26.77 -27.57 -11.32
CA ARG A 472 25.35 -28.02 -11.27
C ARG A 472 24.83 -28.14 -9.84
N GLU A 473 25.26 -27.23 -8.97
CA GLU A 473 24.88 -27.19 -7.56
C GLU A 473 23.41 -26.81 -7.35
N SER A 474 22.80 -27.32 -6.29
CA SER A 474 21.52 -26.82 -5.77
C SER A 474 21.64 -25.38 -5.27
N PHE A 475 20.52 -24.68 -5.10
CA PHE A 475 20.58 -23.32 -4.54
C PHE A 475 21.13 -23.28 -3.12
N ALA A 476 20.89 -24.31 -2.31
CA ALA A 476 21.47 -24.41 -0.97
C ALA A 476 23.01 -24.62 -1.00
N GLU A 477 23.53 -25.27 -2.04
CA GLU A 477 24.98 -25.38 -2.28
C GLU A 477 25.56 -24.06 -2.78
N ILE A 478 24.88 -23.39 -3.71
CA ILE A 478 25.26 -22.08 -4.21
C ILE A 478 25.26 -21.05 -3.08
N ASP A 479 24.26 -21.05 -2.19
CA ASP A 479 24.19 -20.18 -1.01
C ASP A 479 25.42 -20.36 -0.11
N ARG A 480 25.86 -21.61 0.13
CA ARG A 480 27.08 -21.89 0.90
C ARG A 480 28.33 -21.35 0.19
N ARG A 481 28.39 -21.51 -1.13
CA ARG A 481 29.50 -21.00 -1.95
C ARG A 481 29.58 -19.47 -1.91
N ILE A 482 28.44 -18.79 -2.03
CA ILE A 482 28.36 -17.34 -1.88
C ILE A 482 28.74 -16.92 -0.45
N GLY A 483 28.30 -17.66 0.57
CA GLY A 483 28.69 -17.43 1.96
C GLY A 483 30.20 -17.51 2.22
N LEU A 484 30.93 -18.29 1.42
CA LEU A 484 32.41 -18.34 1.47
C LEU A 484 33.07 -17.19 0.70
N ALA A 485 32.41 -16.65 -0.33
CA ALA A 485 32.92 -15.55 -1.15
C ALA A 485 32.58 -14.16 -0.58
N GLN A 486 31.51 -14.05 0.23
CA GLN A 486 31.09 -12.78 0.82
C GLN A 486 32.16 -12.21 1.75
N TRP A 487 32.21 -10.89 1.84
CA TRP A 487 33.22 -10.23 2.64
C TRP A 487 32.86 -10.25 4.13
N ALA A 488 33.88 -10.27 4.98
CA ALA A 488 33.69 -10.31 6.42
C ALA A 488 32.97 -9.06 6.92
N ARG A 489 31.89 -9.26 7.69
CA ARG A 489 31.12 -8.19 8.36
C ARG A 489 30.68 -8.60 9.76
N PRO A 490 30.26 -7.66 10.62
CA PRO A 490 29.83 -7.97 12.00
C PRO A 490 28.73 -9.04 12.06
N LEU A 491 27.83 -9.06 11.07
CA LEU A 491 26.72 -10.01 10.98
C LEU A 491 27.15 -11.46 10.67
N ASN A 492 28.38 -11.71 10.17
CA ASN A 492 28.87 -13.08 9.93
C ASN A 492 28.97 -13.92 11.22
N LYS A 493 28.85 -13.28 12.39
CA LYS A 493 28.78 -13.96 13.69
C LYS A 493 27.43 -14.65 13.92
N ILE A 494 26.40 -14.32 13.15
CA ILE A 494 25.08 -14.94 13.21
C ILE A 494 25.15 -16.26 12.44
N PRO A 495 24.88 -17.41 13.08
CA PRO A 495 24.88 -18.70 12.40
C PRO A 495 23.91 -18.70 11.20
N GLY A 496 24.40 -19.13 10.03
CA GLY A 496 23.61 -19.18 8.80
C GLY A 496 23.41 -17.84 8.08
N PHE A 497 24.08 -16.76 8.52
CA PHE A 497 24.03 -15.50 7.80
C PHE A 497 24.74 -15.59 6.44
N VAL A 498 24.02 -15.22 5.38
CA VAL A 498 24.56 -15.04 4.03
C VAL A 498 24.19 -13.65 3.54
N GLN A 499 25.16 -12.91 2.99
CA GLN A 499 24.98 -11.54 2.53
C GLN A 499 24.02 -11.48 1.33
N PHE A 500 24.02 -12.49 0.48
CA PHE A 500 23.08 -12.60 -0.63
C PHE A 500 22.10 -13.74 -0.35
N ILE A 501 20.84 -13.37 -0.25
CA ILE A 501 19.78 -14.27 0.15
C ILE A 501 19.21 -14.90 -1.11
N GLY A 502 19.49 -16.18 -1.32
CA GLY A 502 19.06 -16.94 -2.47
C GLY A 502 17.60 -17.42 -2.43
N PRO A 503 17.13 -18.03 -3.53
CA PRO A 503 15.76 -18.57 -3.64
C PRO A 503 15.41 -19.61 -2.57
N ALA A 504 16.37 -20.44 -2.16
CA ALA A 504 16.19 -21.53 -1.20
C ALA A 504 16.49 -21.14 0.26
N HIS A 505 16.79 -19.88 0.54
CA HIS A 505 17.28 -19.47 1.86
C HIS A 505 16.19 -19.55 2.94
N PRO A 506 16.47 -20.12 4.14
CA PRO A 506 15.48 -20.27 5.20
C PRO A 506 14.79 -18.97 5.65
N GLN A 507 15.42 -17.81 5.52
CA GLN A 507 14.77 -16.51 5.81
C GLN A 507 13.85 -16.02 4.69
N VAL A 508 14.08 -16.43 3.45
CA VAL A 508 13.15 -16.22 2.33
C VAL A 508 11.96 -17.15 2.53
N VAL A 509 12.24 -18.42 2.77
CA VAL A 509 11.24 -19.44 3.14
C VAL A 509 10.46 -18.99 4.38
N ALA A 510 11.10 -18.54 5.47
CA ALA A 510 10.45 -18.10 6.72
C ALA A 510 9.70 -16.77 6.61
N ARG A 511 10.07 -15.87 5.69
CA ARG A 511 9.26 -14.66 5.40
C ARG A 511 8.05 -14.97 4.53
N TYR A 512 8.15 -16.01 3.69
CA TYR A 512 7.00 -16.59 3.00
C TYR A 512 6.16 -17.48 3.94
N GLU A 513 6.78 -18.06 4.98
CA GLU A 513 6.18 -18.89 6.02
C GLU A 513 5.86 -18.10 7.33
N ASP A 514 5.92 -16.76 7.34
CA ASP A 514 5.51 -15.90 8.49
C ASP A 514 3.96 -15.90 8.58
N ILE A 515 3.46 -17.05 9.01
CA ILE A 515 2.06 -17.47 8.97
C ILE A 515 1.30 -17.00 10.23
N ASN A 516 1.95 -16.30 11.15
CA ASN A 516 1.35 -15.81 12.39
C ASN A 516 1.75 -14.38 12.83
N HIS A 517 2.54 -13.66 12.03
CA HIS A 517 2.69 -12.19 12.01
C HIS A 517 2.92 -11.52 13.38
N ASP A 518 4.12 -11.63 13.93
CA ASP A 518 4.53 -10.79 15.07
C ASP A 518 5.62 -9.74 14.73
N GLY A 519 6.05 -9.64 13.46
CA GLY A 519 7.25 -8.85 13.11
C GLY A 519 7.13 -7.75 12.05
N LYS A 520 6.02 -7.66 11.30
CA LYS A 520 5.70 -6.69 10.21
C LYS A 520 6.20 -7.00 8.80
N ALA A 521 5.40 -7.79 8.07
CA ALA A 521 5.05 -7.53 6.68
C ALA A 521 3.53 -7.30 6.57
N ASP A 522 3.04 -6.26 7.24
CA ASP A 522 1.70 -5.75 7.01
C ASP A 522 1.87 -4.43 6.25
N TYR A 523 1.12 -4.19 5.18
CA TYR A 523 0.24 -3.03 5.23
C TYR A 523 -0.85 -2.96 4.18
N TYR A 524 -0.79 -3.60 3.00
CA TYR A 524 -1.97 -3.59 2.10
C TYR A 524 -2.09 -4.86 1.26
N ASP A 525 -3.23 -5.54 1.40
CA ASP A 525 -3.69 -6.77 0.75
C ASP A 525 -3.97 -6.58 -0.77
N GLY A 526 -3.07 -5.85 -1.43
CA GLY A 526 -3.46 -4.57 -2.02
C GLY A 526 -3.83 -4.55 -3.50
N PHE A 527 -4.40 -5.60 -4.06
CA PHE A 527 -4.79 -5.67 -5.48
C PHE A 527 -3.60 -5.57 -6.47
N LEU A 528 -3.39 -6.62 -7.26
CA LEU A 528 -2.42 -6.59 -8.36
C LEU A 528 -3.02 -5.83 -9.54
N ASP A 529 -2.73 -4.53 -9.62
CA ASP A 529 -3.19 -3.66 -10.71
C ASP A 529 -2.27 -3.84 -11.94
N PHE A 530 -2.84 -4.23 -13.08
CA PHE A 530 -2.12 -4.36 -14.36
C PHE A 530 -2.01 -3.03 -15.12
N THR A 531 -2.60 -1.93 -14.62
CA THR A 531 -2.54 -0.59 -15.25
C THR A 531 -1.61 0.40 -14.53
N LEU A 532 -0.62 -0.10 -13.78
CA LEU A 532 0.37 0.73 -13.04
C LEU A 532 1.06 1.81 -13.87
N VAL A 533 1.25 1.56 -15.17
CA VAL A 533 1.86 2.52 -16.11
C VAL A 533 0.95 3.74 -16.27
N GLU A 534 -0.34 3.53 -16.48
CA GLU A 534 -1.33 4.59 -16.66
C GLU A 534 -1.44 5.45 -15.38
N ILE A 535 -1.48 4.82 -14.20
CA ILE A 535 -1.50 5.54 -12.91
C ILE A 535 -0.25 6.42 -12.75
N ALA A 536 0.92 5.90 -13.13
CA ALA A 536 2.17 6.64 -13.06
C ALA A 536 2.25 7.78 -14.08
N GLU A 537 1.71 7.58 -15.28
CA GLU A 537 1.61 8.59 -16.34
C GLU A 537 0.63 9.69 -15.96
N ASP A 538 -0.53 9.36 -15.39
CA ASP A 538 -1.52 10.32 -14.91
C ASP A 538 -0.97 11.18 -13.77
N ALA A 539 -0.32 10.56 -12.78
CA ALA A 539 0.33 11.30 -11.70
C ALA A 539 1.42 12.24 -12.22
N ARG A 540 2.19 11.80 -13.23
CA ARG A 540 3.20 12.64 -13.88
C ARG A 540 2.54 13.77 -14.68
N ALA A 541 1.49 13.49 -15.44
CA ALA A 541 0.76 14.48 -16.22
C ALA A 541 0.13 15.56 -15.33
N GLY A 542 -0.32 15.18 -14.13
CA GLY A 542 -0.82 16.10 -13.11
C GLY A 542 0.26 16.98 -12.47
N ALA A 543 1.52 16.54 -12.45
CA ALA A 543 2.66 17.29 -11.93
C ALA A 543 3.40 18.12 -13.00
N THR A 544 3.17 17.84 -14.28
CA THR A 544 3.76 18.59 -15.40
C THR A 544 2.97 19.88 -15.66
N PRO A 545 3.62 21.05 -15.65
CA PRO A 545 2.99 22.32 -16.00
C PRO A 545 2.41 22.32 -17.42
N LYS A 546 1.22 22.88 -17.60
CA LYS A 546 0.54 23.05 -18.89
C LYS A 546 -0.11 24.42 -18.95
N ASP A 547 -0.04 25.08 -20.09
CA ASP A 547 -0.76 26.33 -20.31
C ASP A 547 -2.28 26.08 -20.13
N PRO A 548 -2.95 26.76 -19.18
CA PRO A 548 -4.39 26.61 -18.97
C PRO A 548 -5.23 27.17 -20.13
N GLY A 549 -4.65 27.95 -21.04
CA GLY A 549 -5.34 28.58 -22.18
C GLY A 549 -6.29 29.72 -21.78
N VAL A 550 -6.30 30.09 -20.50
CA VAL A 550 -7.12 31.16 -19.92
C VAL A 550 -6.32 31.97 -18.89
N ALA A 551 -6.76 33.18 -18.58
CA ALA A 551 -6.12 34.01 -17.56
C ALA A 551 -6.25 33.36 -16.17
N ALA A 552 -5.28 33.61 -15.27
CA ALA A 552 -5.27 33.00 -13.93
C ALA A 552 -6.53 33.36 -13.13
N SER A 553 -6.97 34.61 -13.25
CA SER A 553 -8.23 35.13 -12.68
C SER A 553 -9.52 34.45 -13.18
N GLN A 554 -9.47 33.71 -14.30
CA GLN A 554 -10.63 33.04 -14.90
C GLN A 554 -10.75 31.56 -14.50
N ILE A 555 -9.75 31.01 -13.80
CA ILE A 555 -9.73 29.59 -13.40
C ILE A 555 -10.73 29.36 -12.27
N SER A 556 -11.70 28.47 -12.51
CA SER A 556 -12.80 28.18 -11.58
C SER A 556 -13.14 26.68 -11.57
N GLY A 557 -14.29 26.30 -11.00
CA GLY A 557 -14.79 24.92 -11.03
C GLY A 557 -13.96 23.94 -10.20
N ALA A 558 -13.65 22.77 -10.76
CA ALA A 558 -12.92 21.71 -10.06
C ALA A 558 -11.50 22.16 -9.61
N ALA A 559 -10.83 23.00 -10.41
CA ALA A 559 -9.52 23.53 -10.06
C ALA A 559 -9.58 24.38 -8.79
N ALA A 560 -10.52 25.34 -8.74
CA ALA A 560 -10.72 26.22 -7.59
C ALA A 560 -11.22 25.45 -6.35
N ARG A 561 -12.11 24.46 -6.52
CA ARG A 561 -12.52 23.56 -5.43
C ARG A 561 -11.32 22.82 -4.82
N GLY A 562 -10.41 22.30 -5.66
CA GLY A 562 -9.20 21.63 -5.20
C GLY A 562 -8.25 22.56 -4.42
N LEU A 563 -8.17 23.84 -4.80
CA LEU A 563 -7.42 24.85 -4.04
C LEU A 563 -8.10 25.18 -2.70
N GLY A 564 -9.43 25.31 -2.69
CA GLY A 564 -10.21 25.45 -1.45
C GLY A 564 -9.96 24.29 -0.48
N TRP A 565 -9.89 23.07 -1.01
CA TRP A 565 -9.59 21.88 -0.23
C TRP A 565 -8.16 21.87 0.31
N ALA A 566 -7.18 22.35 -0.45
CA ALA A 566 -5.80 22.53 0.01
C ALA A 566 -5.72 23.53 1.19
N ALA A 567 -6.39 24.67 1.08
CA ALA A 567 -6.44 25.65 2.17
C ALA A 567 -7.16 25.11 3.42
N GLY A 568 -8.29 24.40 3.24
CA GLY A 568 -8.99 23.75 4.35
C GLY A 568 -8.15 22.66 5.03
N SER A 569 -7.37 21.90 4.27
CA SER A 569 -6.46 20.89 4.81
C SER A 569 -5.36 21.51 5.68
N LEU A 570 -4.88 22.70 5.33
CA LEU A 570 -3.89 23.42 6.15
C LEU A 570 -4.44 23.80 7.53
N ASN A 571 -5.70 24.25 7.58
CA ASN A 571 -6.35 24.53 8.87
C ASN A 571 -6.48 23.26 9.74
N ARG A 572 -6.65 22.07 9.13
CA ARG A 572 -6.64 20.79 9.86
C ARG A 572 -5.23 20.42 10.32
N VAL A 573 -4.21 20.63 9.49
CA VAL A 573 -2.82 20.39 9.87
C VAL A 573 -2.44 21.21 11.10
N THR A 574 -2.80 22.49 11.14
CA THR A 574 -2.51 23.34 12.31
C THR A 574 -3.30 22.97 13.55
N GLN A 575 -4.52 22.43 13.39
CA GLN A 575 -5.36 21.98 14.50
C GLN A 575 -4.89 20.65 15.11
N TYR A 576 -4.32 19.76 14.29
CA TYR A 576 -4.02 18.36 14.65
C TYR A 576 -2.53 18.01 14.54
N SER A 577 -1.67 19.00 14.81
CA SER A 577 -0.23 18.80 14.91
C SER A 577 0.39 19.84 15.81
N GLU A 578 0.92 19.38 16.94
CA GLU A 578 1.66 20.19 17.92
C GLU A 578 2.88 20.93 17.32
N LEU A 579 3.31 20.55 16.12
CA LEU A 579 4.40 21.21 15.40
C LEU A 579 4.05 22.66 15.02
N TRP A 580 2.77 23.02 15.07
CA TRP A 580 2.26 24.33 14.72
C TRP A 580 1.86 25.17 15.95
N ASP A 581 2.00 24.66 17.18
CA ASP A 581 1.55 25.30 18.43
C ASP A 581 2.14 26.70 18.66
N GLU A 582 3.28 27.03 18.05
CA GLU A 582 3.90 28.35 18.16
C GLU A 582 3.27 29.43 17.26
N LEU A 583 2.33 29.04 16.38
CA LEU A 583 1.54 30.01 15.64
C LEU A 583 0.73 30.89 16.61
N PRO A 584 0.70 32.22 16.40
CA PRO A 584 -0.15 33.10 17.18
C PRO A 584 -1.63 32.66 17.14
N ASP A 585 -2.30 32.70 18.29
CA ASP A 585 -3.76 32.56 18.45
C ASP A 585 -4.37 31.24 17.92
N GLN A 586 -3.74 30.13 18.33
CA GLN A 586 -4.21 28.74 18.25
C GLN A 586 -5.52 28.52 19.08
N ALA A 587 -6.63 29.09 18.62
CA ALA A 587 -7.96 28.62 19.01
C ALA A 587 -8.46 27.61 17.96
N GLU A 588 -9.16 26.55 18.37
CA GLU A 588 -9.77 25.52 17.50
C GLU A 588 -10.71 26.09 16.41
N ARG A 589 -10.96 27.41 16.39
CA ARG A 589 -11.89 28.12 15.49
C ARG A 589 -11.21 29.12 14.54
N SER A 590 -9.89 29.31 14.63
CA SER A 590 -9.12 30.24 13.79
C SER A 590 -8.79 29.61 12.43
N HIS A 591 -9.59 29.89 11.38
CA HIS A 591 -9.22 29.51 10.01
C HIS A 591 -8.18 30.48 9.45
N ALA A 592 -6.91 30.26 9.77
CA ALA A 592 -5.81 31.11 9.30
C ALA A 592 -5.63 31.03 7.78
N PHE A 593 -5.88 29.87 7.15
CA PHE A 593 -5.62 29.66 5.72
C PHE A 593 -6.90 29.80 4.88
N ARG A 594 -6.84 30.67 3.86
CA ARG A 594 -7.93 30.90 2.90
C ARG A 594 -7.42 30.78 1.46
N ALA A 595 -8.23 30.18 0.58
CA ALA A 595 -7.89 30.08 -0.83
C ALA A 595 -8.02 31.45 -1.51
N ALA A 596 -6.94 31.92 -2.13
CA ALA A 596 -6.84 33.25 -2.75
C ALA A 596 -6.71 33.21 -4.29
N GLY A 597 -6.97 32.05 -4.89
CA GLY A 597 -7.02 31.88 -6.34
C GLY A 597 -5.70 31.49 -6.99
N PHE A 598 -5.62 31.68 -8.30
CA PHE A 598 -4.48 31.26 -9.12
C PHE A 598 -3.59 32.45 -9.51
N PHE A 599 -2.32 32.17 -9.76
CA PHE A 599 -1.34 33.14 -10.28
C PHE A 599 -0.57 32.56 -11.45
N SER A 600 0.14 33.40 -12.20
CA SER A 600 1.01 32.96 -13.31
C SER A 600 2.24 33.87 -13.40
N PRO A 601 3.20 33.62 -14.30
CA PRO A 601 4.27 34.57 -14.56
C PRO A 601 3.77 35.92 -15.10
N THR A 602 2.63 35.93 -15.80
CA THR A 602 2.01 37.15 -16.35
C THR A 602 1.13 37.88 -15.33
N GLU A 603 0.63 37.15 -14.33
CA GLU A 603 -0.13 37.65 -13.19
C GLU A 603 0.52 37.16 -11.88
N PRO A 604 1.76 37.59 -11.55
CA PRO A 604 2.50 37.06 -10.41
C PRO A 604 1.87 37.51 -9.09
N PRO A 605 1.95 36.68 -8.03
CA PRO A 605 1.43 37.04 -6.73
C PRO A 605 2.32 38.14 -6.14
N ARG A 606 1.71 39.18 -5.57
CA ARG A 606 2.42 40.20 -4.80
C ARG A 606 2.59 39.70 -3.37
N ASP A 607 3.83 39.52 -2.94
CA ASP A 607 4.21 39.13 -1.57
C ASP A 607 4.78 40.35 -0.80
N VAL A 608 4.65 40.35 0.53
CA VAL A 608 4.85 41.55 1.38
C VAL A 608 6.34 41.84 1.65
N ASP A 609 7.22 40.83 1.57
CA ASP A 609 8.62 40.92 2.03
C ASP A 609 9.70 40.93 0.91
N GLY A 610 9.37 41.38 -0.30
CA GLY A 610 10.38 41.81 -1.28
C GLY A 610 11.08 40.72 -2.11
N ALA A 611 10.51 39.52 -2.23
CA ALA A 611 10.98 38.53 -3.21
C ALA A 611 10.78 39.05 -4.67
N PRO A 612 11.68 38.77 -5.62
CA PRO A 612 11.51 39.17 -7.01
C PRO A 612 10.22 38.58 -7.60
N LEU A 613 9.31 39.43 -8.07
CA LEU A 613 7.98 39.04 -8.61
C LEU A 613 8.08 37.98 -9.73
N GLU A 614 9.16 38.00 -10.51
CA GLU A 614 9.42 37.08 -11.62
C GLU A 614 9.72 35.64 -11.15
N GLU A 615 10.27 35.45 -9.95
CA GLU A 615 10.55 34.13 -9.38
C GLU A 615 9.29 33.52 -8.75
N LEU A 616 8.47 34.34 -8.08
CA LEU A 616 7.21 33.91 -7.46
C LEU A 616 6.19 33.44 -8.50
N GLY A 617 6.11 34.10 -9.66
CA GLY A 617 5.20 33.71 -10.75
C GLY A 617 5.47 32.31 -11.33
N ARG A 618 6.66 31.75 -11.06
CA ARG A 618 7.06 30.39 -11.48
C ARG A 618 6.97 29.36 -10.37
N MET A 619 6.65 29.74 -9.14
CA MET A 619 6.49 28.76 -8.05
C MET A 619 5.22 27.93 -8.25
N PRO A 620 5.18 26.65 -7.81
CA PRO A 620 3.97 25.83 -7.89
C PRO A 620 2.84 26.34 -6.99
N ALA A 621 3.18 26.83 -5.80
CA ALA A 621 2.28 27.39 -4.80
C ALA A 621 2.93 28.59 -4.11
N VAL A 622 2.12 29.53 -3.61
CA VAL A 622 2.58 30.67 -2.81
C VAL A 622 1.59 30.86 -1.66
N VAL A 623 2.10 30.98 -0.44
CA VAL A 623 1.28 31.29 0.75
C VAL A 623 1.72 32.65 1.29
N ARG A 624 0.79 33.61 1.31
CA ARG A 624 1.08 34.99 1.74
C ARG A 624 0.50 35.25 3.12
N LEU A 625 1.32 35.72 4.05
CA LEU A 625 0.84 36.22 5.33
C LEU A 625 0.32 37.65 5.16
N ILE A 626 -0.89 37.92 5.63
CA ILE A 626 -1.59 39.19 5.46
C ILE A 626 -2.10 39.66 6.82
N ALA A 627 -1.88 40.92 7.15
CA ALA A 627 -2.54 41.54 8.30
C ALA A 627 -4.05 41.57 8.08
N ASP A 628 -4.80 40.85 8.93
CA ASP A 628 -6.25 40.76 8.86
C ASP A 628 -6.84 41.15 10.22
N PRO A 629 -7.38 42.36 10.38
CA PRO A 629 -7.95 42.83 11.64
C PRO A 629 -9.23 42.09 12.04
N THR A 630 -9.80 41.27 11.15
CA THR A 630 -10.97 40.42 11.42
C THR A 630 -10.59 39.00 11.82
N ALA A 631 -9.33 38.59 11.61
CA ALA A 631 -8.81 37.34 12.13
C ALA A 631 -8.52 37.49 13.63
N GLU A 632 -8.81 36.45 14.41
CA GLU A 632 -8.69 36.46 15.88
C GLU A 632 -7.26 36.78 16.35
N GLY A 633 -6.24 36.49 15.53
CA GLY A 633 -4.83 36.84 15.76
C GLY A 633 -4.23 37.91 14.85
N GLY A 634 -5.06 38.70 14.16
CA GLY A 634 -4.59 39.83 13.35
C GLY A 634 -3.84 39.45 12.05
N VAL A 635 -3.70 38.16 11.75
CA VAL A 635 -3.00 37.63 10.57
C VAL A 635 -3.82 36.51 9.92
N ALA A 636 -3.95 36.56 8.60
CA ALA A 636 -4.49 35.50 7.75
C ALA A 636 -3.45 35.08 6.70
N ALA A 637 -3.61 33.89 6.13
CA ALA A 637 -2.73 33.32 5.13
C ALA A 637 -3.50 33.04 3.83
N ASP A 638 -3.14 33.75 2.76
CA ASP A 638 -3.68 33.54 1.43
C ASP A 638 -2.92 32.41 0.74
N VAL A 639 -3.61 31.30 0.48
CA VAL A 639 -3.09 30.14 -0.23
C VAL A 639 -3.41 30.29 -1.72
N MET A 640 -2.36 30.41 -2.53
CA MET A 640 -2.45 30.59 -3.98
C MET A 640 -1.72 29.46 -4.71
N PHE A 641 -2.14 29.17 -5.95
CA PHE A 641 -1.57 28.10 -6.76
C PHE A 641 -1.26 28.52 -8.19
N ASN A 642 -0.24 27.93 -8.81
CA ASN A 642 0.12 28.28 -10.16
C ASN A 642 -0.95 27.82 -11.17
N ALA A 643 -1.37 28.73 -12.05
CA ALA A 643 -2.34 28.51 -13.11
C ALA A 643 -1.93 27.36 -14.05
N TRP A 644 -0.62 27.18 -14.27
CA TRP A 644 -0.08 26.10 -15.11
C TRP A 644 -0.17 24.72 -14.47
N LEU A 645 -0.55 24.65 -13.19
CA LEU A 645 -0.88 23.40 -12.48
C LEU A 645 -2.34 23.38 -12.04
N SER A 646 -3.21 24.19 -12.64
CA SER A 646 -4.64 24.21 -12.32
C SER A 646 -5.32 22.86 -12.56
N HIS A 647 -4.82 22.05 -13.51
CA HIS A 647 -5.25 20.68 -13.78
C HIS A 647 -4.73 19.65 -12.78
N ALA A 648 -3.76 20.01 -11.92
CA ALA A 648 -3.18 19.08 -10.95
C ALA A 648 -4.28 18.50 -10.04
N PRO A 649 -4.17 17.21 -9.67
CA PRO A 649 -5.10 16.61 -8.72
C PRO A 649 -5.04 17.38 -7.40
N GLN A 650 -6.20 17.54 -6.75
CA GLN A 650 -6.31 18.29 -5.50
C GLN A 650 -5.36 17.76 -4.42
N GLU A 651 -5.05 16.46 -4.43
CA GLU A 651 -4.12 15.86 -3.50
C GLU A 651 -2.68 16.32 -3.70
N LEU A 652 -2.27 16.60 -4.94
CA LEU A 652 -0.97 17.20 -5.21
C LEU A 652 -0.97 18.69 -4.82
N LYS A 653 -2.08 19.41 -5.10
CA LYS A 653 -2.24 20.81 -4.70
C LYS A 653 -2.05 20.99 -3.19
N ARG A 654 -2.73 20.18 -2.37
CA ARG A 654 -2.59 20.27 -0.90
C ARG A 654 -1.16 20.05 -0.42
N LEU A 655 -0.40 19.14 -1.05
CA LEU A 655 0.97 18.83 -0.61
C LEU A 655 1.91 19.99 -0.89
N LEU A 656 1.80 20.58 -2.09
CA LEU A 656 2.64 21.71 -2.47
C LEU A 656 2.25 22.98 -1.69
N CYS A 657 0.95 23.22 -1.48
CA CYS A 657 0.50 24.32 -0.61
C CYS A 657 0.94 24.12 0.84
N ALA A 658 0.89 22.89 1.37
CA ALA A 658 1.32 22.60 2.73
C ALA A 658 2.82 22.77 2.93
N ALA A 659 3.62 22.32 1.97
CA ALA A 659 5.06 22.53 2.00
C ALA A 659 5.40 24.03 2.00
N GLU A 660 4.74 24.81 1.14
CA GLU A 660 4.98 26.25 1.09
C GLU A 660 4.50 26.98 2.35
N ALA A 661 3.32 26.65 2.89
CA ALA A 661 2.86 27.20 4.16
C ALA A 661 3.84 26.92 5.30
N PHE A 662 4.36 25.69 5.37
CA PHE A 662 5.30 25.28 6.39
C PHE A 662 6.62 26.06 6.30
N TRP A 663 7.22 26.12 5.10
CA TRP A 663 8.45 26.89 4.91
C TRP A 663 8.24 28.39 5.11
N ARG A 664 7.10 28.93 4.69
CA ARG A 664 6.75 30.33 4.95
C ARG A 664 6.70 30.64 6.45
N ALA A 665 6.13 29.74 7.25
CA ALA A 665 6.09 29.89 8.70
C ALA A 665 7.49 29.79 9.35
N ILE A 666 8.37 28.92 8.83
CA ILE A 666 9.78 28.85 9.23
C ILE A 666 10.53 30.14 8.88
N ASP A 667 10.35 30.65 7.67
CA ASP A 667 11.06 31.83 7.14
C ASP A 667 10.61 33.12 7.83
N ALA A 668 9.30 33.25 8.09
CA ALA A 668 8.72 34.29 8.93
C ALA A 668 9.09 34.11 10.42
N LYS A 669 9.78 33.02 10.75
CA LYS A 669 10.23 32.68 12.09
C LYS A 669 9.07 32.60 13.09
N LEU A 670 7.94 32.04 12.64
CA LEU A 670 6.78 31.73 13.47
C LEU A 670 6.90 30.36 14.13
N LEU A 671 7.69 29.45 13.53
CA LEU A 671 8.00 28.13 14.08
C LEU A 671 9.52 28.04 14.34
N ARG A 672 9.93 27.89 15.60
CA ARG A 672 11.33 27.90 16.05
C ARG A 672 11.66 26.85 17.12
N ALA A 673 10.68 26.32 17.87
CA ALA A 673 10.91 25.35 18.92
C ALA A 673 11.59 24.09 18.38
N ALA A 674 12.46 23.51 19.20
CA ALA A 674 13.00 22.19 18.94
C ALA A 674 11.86 21.16 18.72
N PRO A 675 12.00 20.25 17.74
CA PRO A 675 13.19 20.03 16.91
C PRO A 675 13.27 20.86 15.61
N LEU A 676 12.38 21.85 15.41
CA LEU A 676 12.31 22.69 14.20
C LEU A 676 13.43 23.75 14.13
N ASP A 677 14.30 23.82 15.12
CA ASP A 677 15.51 24.63 15.14
C ASP A 677 16.61 24.09 14.21
N THR A 678 16.51 22.83 13.77
CA THR A 678 17.48 22.15 12.89
C THR A 678 16.94 21.89 11.48
N HIS A 679 17.81 21.81 10.46
CA HIS A 679 17.42 21.40 9.10
C HIS A 679 16.77 20.01 9.09
N ALA A 680 17.35 19.07 9.84
CA ALA A 680 16.85 17.70 9.96
C ALA A 680 15.42 17.67 10.52
N GLY A 681 15.16 18.41 11.60
CA GLY A 681 13.84 18.47 12.21
C GLY A 681 12.80 19.16 11.34
N ARG A 682 13.15 20.25 10.65
CA ARG A 682 12.26 20.94 9.69
C ARG A 682 11.85 20.03 8.53
N ARG A 683 12.80 19.34 7.91
CA ARG A 683 12.53 18.44 6.79
C ARG A 683 11.82 17.15 7.24
N GLY A 684 12.10 16.67 8.45
CA GLY A 684 11.37 15.58 9.09
C GLY A 684 9.91 15.95 9.37
N ALA A 685 9.67 17.13 9.92
CA ALA A 685 8.32 17.69 10.13
C ALA A 685 7.53 17.76 8.82
N LEU A 686 8.15 18.33 7.77
CA LEU A 686 7.54 18.42 6.45
C LEU A 686 7.13 17.02 5.93
N LEU A 687 8.01 16.02 6.03
CA LEU A 687 7.67 14.65 5.60
C LEU A 687 6.47 14.09 6.35
N LEU A 688 6.37 14.28 7.67
CA LEU A 688 5.24 13.82 8.46
C LEU A 688 3.93 14.51 8.05
N ILE A 689 3.96 15.82 7.85
CA ILE A 689 2.82 16.61 7.37
C ILE A 689 2.33 16.09 6.02
N LEU A 690 3.24 15.94 5.06
CA LEU A 690 2.92 15.46 3.71
C LEU A 690 2.38 14.02 3.74
N ALA A 691 2.96 13.15 4.58
CA ALA A 691 2.53 11.75 4.68
C ALA A 691 1.15 11.62 5.35
N GLY A 692 0.88 12.42 6.39
CA GLY A 692 -0.42 12.50 7.05
C GLY A 692 -1.49 13.11 6.14
N LEU A 693 -1.14 14.14 5.36
CA LEU A 693 -2.04 14.66 4.34
C LEU A 693 -2.39 13.59 3.31
N LEU A 694 -1.45 12.76 2.86
CA LEU A 694 -1.73 11.64 1.94
C LEU A 694 -2.44 10.44 2.54
N GLU A 695 -2.86 10.50 3.80
CA GLU A 695 -3.67 9.45 4.39
C GLU A 695 -5.14 9.74 4.11
N TYR A 696 -5.65 9.16 3.04
CA TYR A 696 -7.05 9.20 2.66
C TYR A 696 -7.38 7.92 1.90
N PRO A 697 -8.63 7.45 1.90
CA PRO A 697 -8.95 6.18 1.27
C PRO A 697 -8.91 6.34 -0.26
N ALA A 698 -7.86 5.81 -0.87
CA ALA A 698 -7.62 5.82 -2.29
C ALA A 698 -6.75 4.63 -2.70
N ASP A 699 -6.65 4.40 -4.01
CA ASP A 699 -5.71 3.44 -4.58
C ASP A 699 -4.27 3.75 -4.10
N GLN A 700 -3.66 2.78 -3.43
CA GLN A 700 -2.32 2.92 -2.87
C GLN A 700 -1.26 3.24 -3.94
N ASN A 701 -1.39 2.69 -5.16
CA ASN A 701 -0.49 3.00 -6.27
C ASN A 701 -0.61 4.46 -6.70
N ARG A 702 -1.83 5.01 -6.68
CA ARG A 702 -2.07 6.44 -6.92
C ARG A 702 -1.48 7.29 -5.80
N VAL A 703 -1.69 6.91 -4.54
CA VAL A 703 -1.14 7.65 -3.38
C VAL A 703 0.39 7.68 -3.44
N ASP A 704 1.03 6.54 -3.72
CA ASP A 704 2.49 6.46 -3.79
C ASP A 704 3.04 7.18 -5.04
N ALA A 705 2.30 7.20 -6.14
CA ALA A 705 2.64 8.02 -7.31
C ALA A 705 2.57 9.53 -7.02
N LEU A 706 1.52 9.98 -6.32
CA LEU A 706 1.35 11.37 -5.88
C LEU A 706 2.43 11.78 -4.88
N TRP A 707 2.71 10.93 -3.89
CA TRP A 707 3.80 11.12 -2.93
C TRP A 707 5.13 11.36 -3.65
N ARG A 708 5.46 10.49 -4.60
CA ARG A 708 6.70 10.60 -5.37
C ARG A 708 6.75 11.86 -6.23
N ALA A 709 5.64 12.24 -6.85
CA ALA A 709 5.55 13.48 -7.62
C ALA A 709 5.80 14.71 -6.73
N ALA A 710 5.18 14.74 -5.55
CA ALA A 710 5.36 15.82 -4.59
C ALA A 710 6.82 15.91 -4.09
N LEU A 711 7.43 14.80 -3.67
CA LEU A 711 8.83 14.79 -3.23
C LEU A 711 9.78 15.32 -4.32
N ALA A 712 9.56 14.92 -5.57
CA ALA A 712 10.37 15.39 -6.70
C ALA A 712 10.22 16.91 -6.91
N MET A 713 8.98 17.43 -6.87
CA MET A 713 8.73 18.87 -7.00
C MET A 713 9.30 19.69 -5.84
N LEU A 714 9.41 19.09 -4.65
CA LEU A 714 9.96 19.68 -3.43
C LEU A 714 11.45 19.41 -3.22
N ARG A 715 12.15 18.90 -4.25
CA ARG A 715 13.59 18.58 -4.19
C ARG A 715 13.96 17.65 -3.03
N MET A 716 13.01 16.84 -2.57
CA MET A 716 13.22 15.86 -1.52
C MET A 716 13.77 14.56 -2.11
N PRO A 717 14.64 13.84 -1.39
CA PRO A 717 15.07 12.52 -1.81
C PRO A 717 13.86 11.57 -1.89
N PRO A 718 13.87 10.58 -2.80
CA PRO A 718 12.77 9.63 -2.91
C PRO A 718 12.75 8.73 -1.65
N ILE A 719 11.79 8.99 -0.76
CA ILE A 719 11.61 8.25 0.49
C ILE A 719 10.31 7.47 0.43
N SER A 720 10.22 6.31 1.08
CA SER A 720 8.97 5.57 1.21
C SER A 720 7.98 6.29 2.14
N ARG A 721 6.76 6.56 1.67
CA ARG A 721 5.67 7.11 2.51
C ARG A 721 5.40 6.25 3.74
N SER A 722 5.41 4.92 3.58
CA SER A 722 5.16 3.97 4.67
C SER A 722 6.26 3.97 5.73
N LEU A 723 7.50 4.33 5.38
CA LEU A 723 8.56 4.54 6.36
C LEU A 723 8.24 5.75 7.24
N VAL A 724 7.88 6.87 6.61
CA VAL A 724 7.53 8.13 7.29
C VAL A 724 6.29 7.94 8.17
N ARG A 725 5.22 7.35 7.63
CA ARG A 725 3.96 7.15 8.36
C ARG A 725 4.13 6.29 9.62
N ARG A 726 5.02 5.29 9.59
CA ARG A 726 5.31 4.43 10.75
C ARG A 726 5.91 5.17 11.94
N CYS A 727 6.35 6.41 11.75
CA CYS A 727 6.84 7.25 12.82
C CYS A 727 5.70 7.97 13.56
N ILE A 728 4.44 7.80 13.15
CA ILE A 728 3.25 8.25 13.88
C ILE A 728 2.50 7.01 14.35
N ASN A 729 2.22 6.92 15.65
CA ASN A 729 1.69 5.74 16.31
C ASN A 729 0.46 6.07 17.16
N LYS A 730 0.03 5.12 18.01
CA LYS A 730 -1.13 5.30 18.88
C LYS A 730 -0.97 6.47 19.86
N GLU A 731 0.23 6.69 20.40
CA GLU A 731 0.51 7.79 21.33
C GLU A 731 0.26 9.15 20.67
N ASP A 732 0.69 9.33 19.41
CA ASP A 732 0.40 10.57 18.69
C ASP A 732 -1.09 10.70 18.40
N HIS A 733 -1.77 9.62 18.00
CA HIS A 733 -3.22 9.67 17.77
C HIS A 733 -4.01 9.99 19.04
N ASP A 734 -3.61 9.43 20.19
CA ASP A 734 -4.23 9.70 21.49
C ASP A 734 -3.99 11.17 21.90
N ALA A 735 -2.90 11.79 21.45
CA ALA A 735 -2.61 13.22 21.58
C ALA A 735 -3.16 14.08 20.42
N SER A 736 -4.00 13.52 19.54
CA SER A 736 -4.56 14.22 18.35
C SER A 736 -3.53 14.75 17.35
N ASN A 737 -2.30 14.20 17.36
CA ASN A 737 -1.20 14.56 16.46
C ASN A 737 -1.20 13.71 15.19
N TYR A 738 -2.13 13.98 14.27
CA TYR A 738 -2.29 13.20 13.03
C TYR A 738 -1.31 13.60 11.91
N TYR A 739 -0.87 14.86 11.88
CA TYR A 739 -0.02 15.40 10.79
C TYR A 739 1.45 15.60 11.19
N GLY A 740 1.87 15.07 12.34
CA GLY A 740 3.24 15.16 12.82
C GLY A 740 3.31 15.57 14.29
N SER A 741 4.34 15.09 14.96
CA SER A 741 4.65 15.39 16.36
C SER A 741 6.17 15.49 16.54
N ARG A 742 6.63 16.12 17.63
CA ARG A 742 8.05 16.13 17.99
C ARG A 742 8.58 14.71 18.18
N ARG A 743 7.77 13.84 18.78
CA ARG A 743 8.04 12.41 18.96
C ARG A 743 8.23 11.70 17.61
N GLY A 744 7.36 11.96 16.64
CA GLY A 744 7.45 11.39 15.31
C GLY A 744 8.67 11.87 14.54
N ILE A 745 9.09 13.13 14.72
CA ILE A 745 10.34 13.65 14.13
C ILE A 745 11.54 12.93 14.74
N ALA A 746 11.58 12.78 16.07
CA ALA A 746 12.65 12.04 16.76
C ALA A 746 12.71 10.58 16.29
N GLU A 747 11.57 9.92 16.11
CA GLU A 747 11.52 8.55 15.60
C GLU A 747 12.00 8.45 14.13
N LEU A 748 11.68 9.44 13.29
CA LEU A 748 12.08 9.47 11.89
C LEU A 748 13.56 9.81 11.71
N MET A 749 13.99 10.93 12.28
CA MET A 749 15.29 11.57 12.03
C MET A 749 16.36 11.20 13.06
N GLY A 750 15.95 10.81 14.26
CA GLY A 750 16.81 10.58 15.42
C GLY A 750 16.68 11.67 16.48
N ALA A 751 17.17 11.39 17.68
CA ALA A 751 17.24 12.36 18.78
C ALA A 751 18.58 12.19 19.52
N GLY A 752 19.33 13.28 19.66
CA GLY A 752 20.69 13.22 20.22
C GLY A 752 21.60 12.31 19.40
N ASP A 753 22.28 11.38 20.07
CA ASP A 753 23.18 10.40 19.45
C ASP A 753 22.45 9.17 18.88
N GLU A 754 21.13 9.04 19.09
CA GLU A 754 20.37 7.88 18.61
C GLU A 754 19.91 8.06 17.15
N PRO A 755 20.31 7.15 16.23
CA PRO A 755 19.87 7.22 14.84
C PRO A 755 18.38 6.89 14.70
N GLY A 756 17.66 7.77 13.99
CA GLY A 756 16.25 7.58 13.65
C GLY A 756 16.03 6.43 12.66
N ARG A 757 14.76 6.11 12.41
CA ARG A 757 14.36 5.05 11.46
C ARG A 757 14.92 5.32 10.06
N LEU A 758 14.90 6.57 9.61
CA LEU A 758 15.41 6.92 8.27
C LEU A 758 16.90 6.68 8.17
N ALA A 759 17.71 7.08 9.17
CA ALA A 759 19.15 6.82 9.17
C ALA A 759 19.46 5.31 9.10
N LYS A 760 18.63 4.47 9.72
CA LYS A 760 18.77 3.00 9.72
C LYS A 760 18.35 2.37 8.40
N SER A 761 17.29 2.86 7.76
CA SER A 761 16.72 2.28 6.55
C SER A 761 17.22 2.90 5.24
N ASP A 762 17.58 4.18 5.27
CA ASP A 762 18.15 4.96 4.16
C ASP A 762 19.13 6.05 4.66
N PRO A 763 20.38 5.66 4.91
CA PRO A 763 21.44 6.59 5.25
C PRO A 763 21.67 7.67 4.17
N VAL A 764 21.35 7.42 2.90
CA VAL A 764 21.59 8.37 1.80
C VAL A 764 20.53 9.45 1.81
N ALA A 765 19.24 9.10 1.86
CA ALA A 765 18.20 10.10 2.03
C ALA A 765 18.35 10.84 3.36
N HIS A 766 18.72 10.16 4.44
CA HIS A 766 19.02 10.83 5.71
C HIS A 766 20.14 11.86 5.56
N ALA A 767 21.26 11.50 4.93
CA ALA A 767 22.37 12.42 4.65
C ALA A 767 21.94 13.65 3.83
N ILE A 768 21.08 13.46 2.83
CA ILE A 768 20.48 14.55 2.05
C ILE A 768 19.60 15.42 2.96
N LEU A 769 18.75 14.83 3.80
CA LEU A 769 17.86 15.57 4.70
C LEU A 769 18.59 16.29 5.85
N VAL A 770 19.81 15.92 6.21
CA VAL A 770 20.59 16.64 7.24
C VAL A 770 21.62 17.61 6.66
N SER A 771 21.73 17.70 5.34
CA SER A 771 22.69 18.59 4.69
C SER A 771 22.36 20.08 4.88
N ASP A 772 23.34 20.95 4.67
CA ASP A 772 23.17 22.40 4.74
C ASP A 772 22.48 22.99 3.49
N ASP A 773 22.02 22.17 2.54
CA ASP A 773 21.36 22.63 1.32
C ASP A 773 19.92 23.11 1.59
N GLU A 774 19.74 24.43 1.74
CA GLU A 774 18.48 25.07 2.09
C GLU A 774 17.34 24.86 1.07
N ASP A 775 17.65 24.40 -0.15
CA ASP A 775 16.65 24.12 -1.19
C ASP A 775 15.88 22.83 -0.94
N ILE A 776 16.41 21.90 -0.14
CA ILE A 776 15.78 20.59 0.11
C ILE A 776 14.51 20.78 0.93
N GLY A 777 13.40 20.31 0.35
CA GLY A 777 12.05 20.47 0.90
C GLY A 777 11.29 21.64 0.30
N ARG A 778 11.96 22.53 -0.45
CA ARG A 778 11.34 23.68 -1.13
C ARG A 778 11.00 23.35 -2.57
N ALA A 779 9.94 23.97 -3.07
CA ALA A 779 9.49 23.75 -4.43
C ALA A 779 10.49 24.29 -5.46
N ALA A 780 10.74 23.55 -6.54
CA ALA A 780 11.48 24.08 -7.68
C ALA A 780 10.62 25.04 -8.53
N PRO A 781 11.20 26.11 -9.12
CA PRO A 781 10.51 26.89 -10.14
C PRO A 781 10.04 25.98 -11.28
N LEU A 782 8.83 26.22 -11.76
CA LEU A 782 8.27 25.48 -12.88
C LEU A 782 9.02 25.80 -14.17
N GLU A 783 9.26 24.75 -14.96
CA GLU A 783 9.67 24.86 -16.35
C GLU A 783 8.41 25.03 -17.22
N LEU A 784 8.23 26.24 -17.75
CA LEU A 784 7.04 26.62 -18.51
C LEU A 784 7.43 26.70 -19.99
N THR A 785 7.18 25.62 -20.74
CA THR A 785 7.40 25.59 -22.19
C THR A 785 6.09 25.88 -22.92
N ALA A 786 6.11 26.86 -23.84
CA ALA A 786 4.92 27.29 -24.58
C ALA A 786 4.44 26.30 -25.65
N ASP A 787 5.24 25.30 -26.03
CA ASP A 787 4.88 24.33 -27.05
C ASP A 787 4.40 23.00 -26.45
N PRO A 788 3.28 22.43 -26.93
CA PRO A 788 2.89 21.08 -26.59
C PRO A 788 3.95 20.10 -27.14
N PRO A 789 4.29 19.01 -26.41
CA PRO A 789 5.06 17.92 -27.02
C PRO A 789 4.28 17.41 -28.25
N PRO A 790 4.96 17.03 -29.35
CA PRO A 790 4.29 16.51 -30.53
C PRO A 790 3.43 15.31 -30.12
N SER A 791 2.12 15.43 -30.37
CA SER A 791 1.18 14.34 -30.13
C SER A 791 1.67 13.09 -30.87
N PRO A 792 1.68 11.90 -30.24
CA PRO A 792 2.00 10.67 -30.96
C PRO A 792 1.04 10.58 -32.15
N ALA A 793 1.61 10.53 -33.35
CA ALA A 793 0.83 10.50 -34.58
C ALA A 793 -0.19 9.35 -34.47
N ALA A 794 -1.48 9.70 -34.55
CA ALA A 794 -2.53 8.71 -34.71
C ALA A 794 -2.14 7.81 -35.90
N PRO A 795 -2.25 6.48 -35.78
CA PRO A 795 -1.99 5.60 -36.92
C PRO A 795 -2.87 6.08 -38.07
N ALA A 796 -2.25 6.35 -39.21
CA ALA A 796 -2.91 6.88 -40.39
C ALA A 796 -4.08 5.95 -40.75
N GLY A 797 -5.29 6.36 -40.39
CA GLY A 797 -6.51 5.73 -40.83
C GLY A 797 -6.59 5.89 -42.33
N GLY A 798 -6.36 4.80 -43.06
CA GLY A 798 -6.67 4.71 -44.47
C GLY A 798 -8.16 4.99 -44.66
N ARG A 799 -8.50 6.19 -45.15
CA ARG A 799 -9.82 6.46 -45.69
C ARG A 799 -9.88 5.90 -47.10
N THR A 800 -10.71 4.88 -47.28
CA THR A 800 -11.37 4.64 -48.56
C THR A 800 -12.38 5.78 -48.80
N LYS A 801 -11.98 6.63 -49.75
CA LYS A 801 -12.71 7.72 -50.45
C LYS A 801 -13.18 8.91 -49.62
#